data_AF-A0A139WTF9-F1
#
_entry.id   AF-A0A139WTF9-F1
#
_cell.length_a   1.000
_cell.length_b   1.000
_cell.length_c   1.000
_cell.angle_alpha   90.00
_cell.angle_beta   90.00
_cell.angle_gamma   90.00
#
_symmetry.space_group_name_H-M   'P 1'
#
loop_
_entity.id
_entity.type
_entity.pdbx_description
1 polymer ?
#
loop_
_entity_poly.entity_id
_entity_poly.type
_entity_poly.pdbx_seq_one_letter_code
_entity_poly.pdbx_strand_id
1 'polypeptide(L)'
;MRGIVLDAHYSRLISNSPDLGDIQWVEKIPTPFLYERLEEITRILDTHINKDISDLYYSWSVLRDHLFSCHIYSSYHSILIRPVLPPTRTHQPFSNPKQRIYMSATLGEGGELERLAGTEKIFRLPVPDGWDQQGIGRRFFFFPERSLDEQASLNLGIDMIKETPRTLVLVPNDSTANQLEIQISTATSYKIFDAKEIEHSKQPFISEERAVAIVANRYDGIDLGGDECRLLIVKGLQKSINLQEKFLVTRMPASILFNDRVLTRIVQAVGRCTRADNDYAAVVVLGAELNSFLLDKDKRKYLHPEIQAEIEYGIEQSKDVQESDFIENLQIFLKHKEDWNEAEKEIIDLRDNLEQFQLPGLDKLQASVAHEVRYQNALWSGNFEKAVEECRSVLSSLSGDDVKGYRAFWCYLAGSAAWIAAQRGIASMEGVARDFFQRAASTTEGVSWLYQLSRLSIEEDQENQVDKFRLTSVIEGLESQLSQYGNYNDQKFEAQVKGILDNLQRVKDTQKDSKAFENGHERLGRLLGYQAGNSNGDADPDPWWIAYDDFCIVFEDHSTDNHGNPLGANKVKQATLHPNWIKQNISSLCKKSEIIPVVVTPCKSITNGAKPHTQGLCYWNQQDFQAWAEKAITVLRELKRSFPGEANLEWRKRAMQAYQDNGLDPASLAKNLRKRRLADLPIS
;
A
#
# COMPACT_ATOMS: atom_id res chain seq x y z
N MET A 1 14.29 9.55 16.56
CA MET A 1 13.90 9.28 15.16
C MET A 1 14.80 9.97 14.15
N ARG A 2 15.04 11.28 14.25
CA ARG A 2 16.05 11.98 13.45
C ARG A 2 17.43 11.30 13.59
N GLY A 3 18.06 10.92 12.48
CA GLY A 3 19.34 10.19 12.46
C GLY A 3 19.24 8.66 12.67
N ILE A 4 18.03 8.10 12.80
CA ILE A 4 17.76 6.65 12.83
C ILE A 4 17.03 6.22 11.56
N VAL A 5 16.11 7.07 11.08
CA VAL A 5 15.43 6.93 9.79
C VAL A 5 16.01 7.93 8.78
N LEU A 6 15.83 7.64 7.49
CA LEU A 6 16.19 8.55 6.39
C LEU A 6 15.54 9.93 6.57
N ASP A 7 16.19 10.99 6.10
CA ASP A 7 15.70 12.36 6.28
C ASP A 7 14.32 12.56 5.62
N ALA A 8 14.11 11.99 4.43
CA ALA A 8 12.80 11.98 3.78
C ALA A 8 11.72 11.31 4.66
N HIS A 9 12.01 10.17 5.27
CA HIS A 9 11.07 9.48 6.17
C HIS A 9 10.78 10.28 7.44
N TYR A 10 11.80 10.97 7.97
CA TYR A 10 11.61 11.87 9.11
C TYR A 10 10.69 13.04 8.75
N SER A 11 10.87 13.66 7.57
CA SER A 11 10.00 14.73 7.08
C SER A 11 8.54 14.27 6.94
N ARG A 12 8.30 13.04 6.47
CA ARG A 12 6.95 12.45 6.45
C ARG A 12 6.33 12.39 7.84
N LEU A 13 7.09 11.90 8.84
CA LEU A 13 6.61 11.77 10.23
C LEU A 13 6.22 13.09 10.90
N ILE A 14 6.79 14.21 10.46
CA ILE A 14 6.54 15.53 11.06
C ILE A 14 5.74 16.48 10.15
N SER A 15 5.24 15.98 9.01
CA SER A 15 4.47 16.79 8.07
C SER A 15 3.15 17.23 8.71
N ASN A 16 2.83 18.53 8.64
CA ASN A 16 1.52 19.03 9.10
C ASN A 16 0.44 18.90 8.02
N SER A 17 0.83 18.56 6.78
CA SER A 17 -0.03 18.47 5.61
C SER A 17 0.36 17.23 4.81
N PRO A 18 0.12 16.02 5.34
CA PRO A 18 0.51 14.78 4.67
C PRO A 18 -0.26 14.62 3.36
N ASP A 19 0.42 14.19 2.31
CA ASP A 19 -0.26 13.72 1.11
C ASP A 19 -0.72 12.25 1.28
N LEU A 20 -1.44 11.73 0.29
CA LEU A 20 -1.91 10.34 0.31
C LEU A 20 -0.75 9.33 0.37
N GLY A 21 0.39 9.64 -0.26
CA GLY A 21 1.58 8.80 -0.21
C GLY A 21 2.16 8.74 1.20
N ASP A 22 2.17 9.86 1.92
CA ASP A 22 2.59 9.94 3.32
C ASP A 22 1.67 9.14 4.24
N ILE A 23 0.35 9.19 4.00
CA ILE A 23 -0.66 8.41 4.73
C ILE A 23 -0.48 6.91 4.51
N GLN A 24 -0.17 6.51 3.27
CA GLN A 24 0.03 5.11 2.91
C GLN A 24 1.42 4.57 3.30
N TRP A 25 2.39 5.45 3.53
CA TRP A 25 3.76 5.07 3.87
C TRP A 25 3.85 4.24 5.16
N VAL A 26 4.70 3.22 5.12
CA VAL A 26 5.11 2.42 6.27
C VAL A 26 6.57 2.02 6.08
N GLU A 27 7.34 2.06 7.16
CA GLU A 27 8.74 1.66 7.15
C GLU A 27 9.11 0.90 8.42
N LYS A 28 10.05 -0.02 8.29
CA LYS A 28 10.67 -0.70 9.43
C LYS A 28 12.01 -0.05 9.75
N ILE A 29 12.27 0.23 11.03
CA ILE A 29 13.59 0.66 11.46
C ILE A 29 14.56 -0.54 11.39
N PRO A 30 15.73 -0.41 10.72
CA PRO A 30 16.75 -1.45 10.67
C PRO A 30 17.28 -1.79 12.06
N THR A 31 17.38 -3.09 12.38
CA THR A 31 17.87 -3.59 13.67
C THR A 31 19.24 -3.03 14.06
N PRO A 32 20.24 -2.92 13.16
CA PRO A 32 21.52 -2.32 13.53
C PRO A 32 21.41 -0.87 14.01
N PHE A 33 20.63 -0.03 13.32
CA PHE A 33 20.41 1.37 13.70
C PHE A 33 19.56 1.50 14.96
N LEU A 34 18.59 0.61 15.15
CA LEU A 34 17.78 0.55 16.37
C LEU A 34 18.64 0.17 17.59
N TYR A 35 19.55 -0.78 17.43
CA TYR A 35 20.34 -1.33 18.53
C TYR A 35 21.21 -0.26 19.22
N GLU A 36 21.80 0.64 18.44
CA GLU A 36 22.61 1.77 18.93
C GLU A 36 21.83 2.81 19.75
N ARG A 37 20.50 2.73 19.74
CA ARG A 37 19.59 3.71 20.37
C ARG A 37 18.62 3.09 21.36
N LEU A 38 18.76 1.78 21.67
CA LEU A 38 17.85 1.08 22.57
C LEU A 38 17.75 1.75 23.94
N GLU A 39 18.89 2.12 24.55
CA GLU A 39 18.89 2.77 25.87
C GLU A 39 18.20 4.14 25.87
N GLU A 40 18.37 4.92 24.80
CA GLU A 40 17.72 6.22 24.64
C GLU A 40 16.20 6.05 24.51
N ILE A 41 15.77 5.12 23.65
CA ILE A 41 14.35 4.80 23.45
C ILE A 41 13.72 4.31 24.76
N THR A 42 14.36 3.37 25.46
CA THR A 42 13.88 2.86 26.75
C THR A 42 13.71 3.98 27.76
N ARG A 43 14.68 4.90 27.86
CA ARG A 43 14.61 6.04 28.79
C ARG A 43 13.44 6.99 28.47
N ILE A 44 13.23 7.28 27.18
CA ILE A 44 12.11 8.13 26.74
C ILE A 44 10.77 7.46 27.09
N LEU A 45 10.63 6.17 26.78
CA LEU A 45 9.40 5.42 27.05
C LEU A 45 9.15 5.27 28.56
N ASP A 46 10.17 4.99 29.36
CA ASP A 46 10.05 4.95 30.83
C ASP A 46 9.61 6.30 31.43
N THR A 47 10.01 7.41 30.81
CA THR A 47 9.66 8.76 31.29
C THR A 47 8.19 9.09 31.03
N HIS A 48 7.66 8.65 29.88
CA HIS A 48 6.33 9.05 29.42
C HIS A 48 5.24 8.00 29.66
N ILE A 49 5.59 6.71 29.73
CA ILE A 49 4.63 5.62 29.98
C ILE A 49 4.57 5.35 31.48
N ASN A 50 3.55 5.91 32.13
CA ASN A 50 3.25 5.70 33.54
C ASN A 50 1.94 4.91 33.73
N LYS A 51 1.57 4.63 34.99
CA LYS A 51 0.36 3.85 35.32
C LYS A 51 -0.95 4.53 34.90
N ASP A 52 -0.94 5.84 34.68
CA ASP A 52 -2.12 6.60 34.27
C ASP A 52 -2.42 6.39 32.77
N ILE A 53 -1.43 5.94 31.98
CA ILE A 53 -1.59 5.51 30.58
C ILE A 53 -1.78 3.99 30.55
N SER A 54 -2.92 3.53 31.07
CA SER A 54 -3.18 2.11 31.29
C SER A 54 -3.05 1.24 30.03
N ASP A 55 -3.39 1.78 28.86
CA ASP A 55 -3.34 1.07 27.57
C ASP A 55 -1.92 0.69 27.13
N LEU A 56 -0.90 1.46 27.55
CA LEU A 56 0.51 1.21 27.17
C LEU A 56 1.35 0.66 28.32
N TYR A 57 0.97 0.91 29.57
CA TYR A 57 1.75 0.55 30.75
C TYR A 57 2.07 -0.97 30.80
N TYR A 58 1.04 -1.81 30.65
CA TYR A 58 1.23 -3.26 30.73
C TYR A 58 2.04 -3.80 29.55
N SER A 59 1.71 -3.37 28.34
CA SER A 59 2.44 -3.75 27.13
C SER A 59 3.93 -3.37 27.24
N TRP A 60 4.22 -2.13 27.66
CA TRP A 60 5.58 -1.67 27.87
C TRP A 60 6.30 -2.47 28.95
N SER A 61 5.65 -2.78 30.07
CA SER A 61 6.26 -3.55 31.16
C SER A 61 6.78 -4.93 30.74
N VAL A 62 6.14 -5.56 29.74
CA VAL A 62 6.57 -6.84 29.18
C VAL A 62 7.75 -6.67 28.20
N LEU A 63 7.69 -5.63 27.37
CA LEU A 63 8.68 -5.37 26.32
C LEU A 63 9.97 -4.72 26.82
N ARG A 64 9.90 -3.96 27.91
CA ARG A 64 10.95 -3.04 28.40
C ARG A 64 12.35 -3.65 28.40
N ASP A 65 12.50 -4.81 29.02
CA ASP A 65 13.80 -5.46 29.19
C ASP A 65 14.20 -6.33 27.98
N HIS A 66 13.34 -6.41 26.97
CA HIS A 66 13.49 -7.25 25.78
C HIS A 66 13.39 -6.45 24.47
N LEU A 67 13.63 -5.14 24.50
CA LEU A 67 13.50 -4.27 23.33
C LEU A 67 14.43 -4.69 22.16
N PHE A 68 15.58 -5.31 22.47
CA PHE A 68 16.49 -5.89 21.47
C PHE A 68 15.87 -7.04 20.65
N SER A 69 14.82 -7.68 21.16
CA SER A 69 14.07 -8.74 20.47
C SER A 69 12.81 -8.23 19.77
N CYS A 70 12.58 -6.91 19.82
CA CYS A 70 11.47 -6.23 19.20
C CYS A 70 11.88 -5.55 17.89
N HIS A 71 10.88 -5.20 17.10
CA HIS A 71 10.99 -4.44 15.87
C HIS A 71 10.14 -3.20 15.96
N ILE A 72 10.62 -2.11 15.37
CA ILE A 72 9.90 -0.85 15.30
C ILE A 72 9.48 -0.60 13.85
N TYR A 73 8.19 -0.34 13.69
CA TYR A 73 7.58 0.07 12.44
C TYR A 73 6.99 1.47 12.63
N SER A 74 7.13 2.32 11.62
CA SER A 74 6.62 3.70 11.65
C SER A 74 5.73 3.96 10.45
N SER A 75 4.67 4.73 10.68
CA SER A 75 3.81 5.34 9.67
C SER A 75 3.57 6.80 10.06
N TYR A 76 2.89 7.56 9.21
CA TYR A 76 2.46 8.91 9.55
C TYR A 76 1.62 8.98 10.85
N HIS A 77 0.76 7.98 11.09
CA HIS A 77 -0.23 8.01 12.17
C HIS A 77 0.24 7.36 13.48
N SER A 78 1.21 6.45 13.43
CA SER A 78 1.59 5.65 14.60
C SER A 78 2.97 5.01 14.46
N ILE A 79 3.54 4.65 15.62
CA ILE A 79 4.73 3.82 15.76
C ILE A 79 4.32 2.53 16.46
N LEU A 80 4.68 1.39 15.88
CA LEU A 80 4.43 0.06 16.43
C LEU A 80 5.74 -0.58 16.89
N ILE A 81 5.80 -0.95 18.16
CA ILE A 81 6.91 -1.71 18.75
C ILE A 81 6.39 -3.10 19.11
N ARG A 82 6.95 -4.15 18.49
CA ARG A 82 6.54 -5.54 18.77
C ARG A 82 7.62 -6.56 18.41
N PRO A 83 7.64 -7.73 19.06
CA PRO A 83 8.36 -8.89 18.53
C PRO A 83 7.73 -9.40 17.21
N VAL A 84 8.44 -10.25 16.46
CA VAL A 84 7.91 -10.86 15.23
C VAL A 84 6.64 -11.64 15.57
N LEU A 85 6.78 -12.57 16.52
CA LEU A 85 5.70 -13.38 17.08
C LEU A 85 5.57 -13.10 18.58
N PRO A 86 4.40 -13.29 19.20
CA PRO A 86 4.24 -13.05 20.62
C PRO A 86 5.04 -14.11 21.43
N PRO A 87 5.83 -13.70 22.44
CA PRO A 87 6.64 -14.59 23.28
C PRO A 87 5.78 -15.26 24.36
N THR A 88 4.65 -15.86 23.98
CA THR A 88 3.59 -16.30 24.91
C THR A 88 4.05 -17.32 25.96
N ARG A 89 5.16 -18.03 25.70
CA ARG A 89 5.78 -18.96 26.67
C ARG A 89 6.34 -18.26 27.91
N THR A 90 6.58 -16.95 27.87
CA THR A 90 7.03 -16.18 29.04
C THR A 90 5.88 -15.80 29.98
N HIS A 91 4.64 -15.89 29.51
CA HIS A 91 3.46 -15.61 30.31
C HIS A 91 2.98 -16.87 31.04
N GLN A 92 3.19 -16.93 32.36
CA GLN A 92 2.89 -18.11 33.18
C GLN A 92 1.48 -18.70 32.97
N PRO A 93 0.38 -17.91 33.03
CA PRO A 93 -0.97 -18.40 32.77
C PRO A 93 -1.14 -19.04 31.39
N PHE A 94 -0.44 -18.54 30.37
CA PHE A 94 -0.45 -19.13 29.05
C PHE A 94 0.43 -20.38 28.97
N SER A 95 1.59 -20.38 29.61
CA SER A 95 2.60 -21.45 29.50
C SER A 95 2.25 -22.73 30.28
N ASN A 96 1.54 -22.62 31.41
CA ASN A 96 1.27 -23.72 32.34
C ASN A 96 -0.19 -24.29 32.39
N PRO A 97 -1.06 -24.17 31.37
CA PRO A 97 -2.33 -24.86 31.35
C PRO A 97 -2.15 -26.35 30.99
N LYS A 98 -3.03 -27.21 31.51
CA LYS A 98 -3.07 -28.64 31.14
C LYS A 98 -3.45 -28.86 29.68
N GLN A 99 -4.34 -28.02 29.15
CA GLN A 99 -4.85 -28.07 27.79
C GLN A 99 -5.21 -26.66 27.32
N ARG A 100 -4.98 -26.36 26.05
CA ARG A 100 -5.43 -25.14 25.38
C ARG A 100 -6.37 -25.55 24.24
N ILE A 101 -7.55 -24.97 24.21
CA ILE A 101 -8.53 -25.17 23.13
C ILE A 101 -8.59 -23.87 22.34
N TYR A 102 -8.23 -23.95 21.07
CA TYR A 102 -8.32 -22.82 20.15
C TYR A 102 -9.58 -23.00 19.31
N MET A 103 -10.47 -22.02 19.37
CA MET A 103 -11.68 -21.97 18.55
C MET A 103 -11.56 -20.77 17.62
N SER A 104 -11.61 -21.04 16.32
CA SER A 104 -11.66 -20.01 15.30
C SER A 104 -12.67 -20.43 14.25
N ALA A 105 -13.41 -19.46 13.71
CA ALA A 105 -14.23 -19.70 12.53
C ALA A 105 -13.37 -20.06 11.31
N THR A 106 -12.07 -19.77 11.35
CA THR A 106 -11.08 -20.11 10.33
C THR A 106 -9.73 -20.42 10.97
N LEU A 107 -9.31 -21.68 10.84
CA LEU A 107 -8.09 -22.16 11.48
C LEU A 107 -6.82 -21.83 10.66
N GLY A 108 -6.98 -21.61 9.36
CA GLY A 108 -5.90 -21.39 8.40
C GLY A 108 -4.99 -22.59 8.24
N GLU A 109 -4.57 -22.85 7.00
CA GLU A 109 -3.68 -23.97 6.69
C GLU A 109 -2.20 -23.57 6.65
N GLY A 110 -1.90 -22.27 6.61
CA GLY A 110 -0.55 -21.72 6.51
C GLY A 110 0.17 -21.49 7.85
N GLY A 111 -0.48 -21.77 8.97
CA GLY A 111 0.08 -21.64 10.32
C GLY A 111 -0.15 -20.28 10.98
N GLU A 112 -1.16 -19.55 10.52
CA GLU A 112 -1.57 -18.24 11.04
C GLU A 112 -1.92 -18.31 12.53
N LEU A 113 -2.64 -19.36 12.94
CA LEU A 113 -3.05 -19.55 14.33
C LEU A 113 -1.85 -19.79 15.25
N GLU A 114 -0.89 -20.60 14.81
CA GLU A 114 0.37 -20.82 15.50
C GLU A 114 1.19 -19.52 15.65
N ARG A 115 1.29 -18.72 14.58
CA ARG A 115 1.95 -17.40 14.62
C ARG A 115 1.25 -16.44 15.57
N LEU A 116 -0.08 -16.42 15.56
CA LEU A 116 -0.89 -15.57 16.44
C LEU A 116 -0.75 -15.98 17.91
N ALA A 117 -0.73 -17.27 18.20
CA ALA A 117 -0.63 -17.80 19.57
C ALA A 117 0.81 -17.91 20.08
N GLY A 118 1.82 -17.80 19.20
CA GLY A 118 3.22 -18.06 19.55
C GLY A 118 3.47 -19.52 19.94
N THR A 119 2.78 -20.47 19.29
CA THR A 119 2.84 -21.90 19.61
C THR A 119 3.34 -22.72 18.44
N GLU A 120 4.25 -23.67 18.70
CA GLU A 120 4.94 -24.41 17.64
C GLU A 120 4.02 -25.34 16.82
N LYS A 121 2.96 -25.88 17.43
CA LYS A 121 2.05 -26.83 16.79
C LYS A 121 0.69 -26.79 17.45
N ILE A 122 -0.35 -26.80 16.63
CA ILE A 122 -1.74 -26.97 17.07
C ILE A 122 -2.31 -28.22 16.42
N PHE A 123 -2.92 -29.09 17.24
CA PHE A 123 -3.66 -30.25 16.75
C PHE A 123 -5.02 -29.80 16.22
N ARG A 124 -5.27 -29.99 14.92
CA ARG A 124 -6.51 -29.61 14.24
C ARG A 124 -7.48 -30.78 14.22
N LEU A 125 -8.76 -30.52 14.50
CA LEU A 125 -9.83 -31.50 14.32
C LEU A 125 -10.31 -31.43 12.86
N PRO A 126 -10.45 -32.57 12.16
CA PRO A 126 -10.90 -32.57 10.77
C PRO A 126 -12.37 -32.14 10.67
N VAL A 127 -12.72 -31.47 9.57
CA VAL A 127 -14.11 -31.21 9.20
C VAL A 127 -14.72 -32.51 8.66
N PRO A 128 -15.98 -32.86 9.00
CA PRO A 128 -16.63 -34.05 8.45
C PRO A 128 -16.78 -33.99 6.93
N ASP A 129 -16.62 -35.13 6.25
CA ASP A 129 -16.76 -35.23 4.79
C ASP A 129 -18.13 -34.73 4.32
N GLY A 130 -18.15 -33.89 3.28
CA GLY A 130 -19.36 -33.36 2.65
C GLY A 130 -19.90 -32.04 3.20
N TRP A 131 -19.34 -31.52 4.30
CA TRP A 131 -19.70 -30.19 4.83
C TRP A 131 -19.18 -29.03 3.97
N ASP A 132 -18.19 -29.30 3.12
CA ASP A 132 -17.53 -28.29 2.28
C ASP A 132 -18.19 -28.15 0.88
N GLN A 133 -19.27 -28.89 0.57
CA GLN A 133 -19.83 -28.95 -0.79
C GLN A 133 -20.99 -27.98 -1.05
N GLN A 134 -21.58 -27.38 -0.01
CA GLN A 134 -22.77 -26.54 -0.16
C GLN A 134 -22.56 -25.21 0.56
N GLY A 135 -22.67 -24.10 -0.18
CA GLY A 135 -22.70 -22.77 0.42
C GLY A 135 -23.99 -22.58 1.23
N ILE A 136 -23.88 -21.88 2.36
CA ILE A 136 -25.05 -21.51 3.17
C ILE A 136 -25.74 -20.30 2.52
N GLY A 137 -26.95 -20.52 2.00
CA GLY A 137 -27.81 -19.50 1.40
C GLY A 137 -27.31 -18.93 0.06
N ARG A 138 -28.13 -18.08 -0.55
CA ARG A 138 -27.90 -17.45 -1.87
C ARG A 138 -27.50 -15.99 -1.74
N ARG A 139 -26.41 -15.59 -2.40
CA ARG A 139 -26.00 -14.18 -2.50
C ARG A 139 -26.12 -13.67 -3.92
N PHE A 140 -26.60 -12.44 -4.07
CA PHE A 140 -26.54 -11.72 -5.34
C PHE A 140 -25.61 -10.51 -5.21
N PHE A 141 -24.50 -10.54 -5.93
CA PHE A 141 -23.48 -9.49 -5.90
C PHE A 141 -23.77 -8.38 -6.91
N PHE A 142 -23.68 -7.13 -6.45
CA PHE A 142 -23.75 -5.94 -7.27
C PHE A 142 -22.40 -5.23 -7.27
N PHE A 143 -21.91 -4.87 -8.47
CA PHE A 143 -20.64 -4.14 -8.66
C PHE A 143 -20.87 -2.79 -9.38
N PRO A 144 -21.48 -1.78 -8.71
CA PRO A 144 -21.79 -0.48 -9.31
C PRO A 144 -20.62 0.19 -10.04
N GLU A 145 -19.40 0.10 -9.49
CA GLU A 145 -18.19 0.74 -10.01
C GLU A 145 -17.71 0.18 -11.37
N ARG A 146 -18.38 -0.85 -11.91
CA ARG A 146 -18.15 -1.33 -13.28
C ARG A 146 -18.79 -0.43 -14.33
N SER A 147 -19.93 0.17 -14.02
CA SER A 147 -20.69 1.04 -14.94
C SER A 147 -20.70 2.49 -14.50
N LEU A 148 -20.59 2.74 -13.20
CA LEU A 148 -20.78 4.05 -12.58
C LEU A 148 -19.45 4.58 -12.01
N ASP A 149 -19.33 5.90 -11.89
CA ASP A 149 -18.25 6.49 -11.12
C ASP A 149 -18.44 6.25 -9.61
N GLU A 150 -17.42 6.58 -8.82
CA GLU A 150 -17.40 6.34 -7.38
C GLU A 150 -18.52 7.07 -6.62
N GLN A 151 -18.89 8.28 -7.06
CA GLN A 151 -19.93 9.06 -6.40
C GLN A 151 -21.33 8.56 -6.79
N ALA A 152 -21.53 8.24 -8.06
CA ALA A 152 -22.76 7.61 -8.55
C ALA A 152 -22.98 6.24 -7.92
N SER A 153 -21.92 5.42 -7.80
CA SER A 153 -21.95 4.12 -7.11
C SER A 153 -22.36 4.24 -5.65
N LEU A 154 -21.84 5.26 -4.95
CA LEU A 154 -22.22 5.54 -3.57
C LEU A 154 -23.68 5.99 -3.46
N ASN A 155 -24.13 6.87 -4.36
CA ASN A 155 -25.53 7.32 -4.38
C ASN A 155 -26.48 6.15 -4.64
N LEU A 156 -26.15 5.28 -5.60
CA LEU A 156 -26.90 4.05 -5.87
C LEU A 156 -26.97 3.14 -4.64
N GLY A 157 -25.85 2.97 -3.91
CA GLY A 157 -25.86 2.21 -2.66
C GLY A 157 -26.82 2.79 -1.61
N ILE A 158 -26.92 4.12 -1.52
CA ILE A 158 -27.89 4.81 -0.65
C ILE A 158 -29.33 4.62 -1.15
N ASP A 159 -29.56 4.58 -2.47
CA ASP A 159 -30.88 4.30 -3.02
C ASP A 159 -31.30 2.84 -2.79
N MET A 160 -30.37 1.88 -2.91
CA MET A 160 -30.61 0.49 -2.55
C MET A 160 -30.98 0.29 -1.07
N ILE A 161 -30.43 1.10 -0.15
CA ILE A 161 -30.85 1.09 1.26
C ILE A 161 -32.36 1.35 1.39
N LYS A 162 -32.93 2.20 0.52
CA LYS A 162 -34.35 2.56 0.58
C LYS A 162 -35.28 1.42 0.14
N GLU A 163 -34.75 0.43 -0.60
CA GLU A 163 -35.50 -0.72 -1.12
C GLU A 163 -35.66 -1.86 -0.10
N THR A 164 -35.06 -1.74 1.08
CA THR A 164 -35.09 -2.79 2.11
C THR A 164 -35.31 -2.21 3.51
N PRO A 165 -36.03 -2.91 4.42
CA PRO A 165 -36.20 -2.44 5.80
C PRO A 165 -34.88 -2.22 6.56
N ARG A 166 -33.90 -3.11 6.32
CA ARG A 166 -32.69 -3.20 7.13
C ARG A 166 -31.46 -3.50 6.29
N THR A 167 -30.41 -2.70 6.50
CA THR A 167 -29.13 -2.83 5.80
C THR A 167 -27.96 -2.95 6.77
N LEU A 168 -27.01 -3.83 6.48
CA LEU A 168 -25.72 -3.90 7.14
C LEU A 168 -24.66 -3.27 6.23
N VAL A 169 -23.85 -2.36 6.76
CA VAL A 169 -22.77 -1.68 6.04
C VAL A 169 -21.45 -1.98 6.73
N LEU A 170 -20.52 -2.61 6.01
CA LEU A 170 -19.18 -2.95 6.49
C LEU A 170 -18.15 -2.01 5.89
N VAL A 171 -17.30 -1.43 6.75
CA VAL A 171 -16.28 -0.44 6.38
C VAL A 171 -14.93 -0.74 7.03
N PRO A 172 -13.81 -0.31 6.44
CA PRO A 172 -12.47 -0.67 6.90
C PRO A 172 -11.97 0.11 8.12
N ASN A 173 -12.65 1.18 8.55
CA ASN A 173 -12.24 1.97 9.72
C ASN A 173 -13.36 2.96 10.15
N ASP A 174 -13.22 3.51 11.36
CA ASP A 174 -14.18 4.44 11.95
C ASP A 174 -14.29 5.75 11.16
N SER A 175 -13.21 6.22 10.52
CA SER A 175 -13.27 7.44 9.69
C SER A 175 -14.22 7.26 8.51
N THR A 176 -14.17 6.10 7.85
CA THR A 176 -15.08 5.77 6.75
C THR A 176 -16.51 5.54 7.25
N ALA A 177 -16.68 4.95 8.44
CA ALA A 177 -18.00 4.80 9.07
C ALA A 177 -18.67 6.16 9.29
N ASN A 178 -17.97 7.09 9.96
CA ASN A 178 -18.49 8.42 10.28
C ASN A 178 -18.87 9.22 9.02
N GLN A 179 -18.07 9.11 7.95
CA GLN A 179 -18.39 9.76 6.67
C GLN A 179 -19.67 9.21 6.06
N LEU A 180 -19.83 7.88 6.04
CA LEU A 180 -21.03 7.23 5.52
C LEU A 180 -22.26 7.51 6.37
N GLU A 181 -22.11 7.56 7.70
CA GLU A 181 -23.19 7.92 8.61
C GLU A 181 -23.78 9.29 8.28
N ILE A 182 -22.93 10.30 8.05
CA ILE A 182 -23.36 11.64 7.65
C ILE A 182 -24.10 11.59 6.30
N GLN A 183 -23.58 10.85 5.32
CA GLN A 183 -24.18 10.76 3.99
C GLN A 183 -25.55 10.07 4.04
N ILE A 184 -25.67 8.95 4.75
CA ILE A 184 -26.91 8.17 4.88
C ILE A 184 -27.96 8.93 5.70
N SER A 185 -27.57 9.56 6.81
CA SER A 185 -28.49 10.36 7.64
C SER A 185 -28.99 11.63 6.93
N THR A 186 -28.19 12.18 6.01
CA THR A 186 -28.63 13.33 5.19
C THR A 186 -29.59 12.90 4.08
N ALA A 187 -29.39 11.72 3.49
CA ALA A 187 -30.15 11.25 2.33
C ALA A 187 -31.36 10.37 2.70
N THR A 188 -31.44 9.87 3.93
CA THR A 188 -32.48 8.92 4.37
C THR A 188 -32.95 9.24 5.79
N SER A 189 -34.14 8.76 6.16
CA SER A 189 -34.66 8.84 7.53
C SER A 189 -34.42 7.57 8.35
N TYR A 190 -33.51 6.70 7.89
CA TYR A 190 -33.22 5.43 8.56
C TYR A 190 -32.47 5.68 9.86
N LYS A 191 -32.80 4.90 10.88
CA LYS A 191 -32.08 4.92 12.15
C LYS A 191 -30.75 4.21 11.98
N ILE A 192 -29.66 4.90 12.29
CA ILE A 192 -28.31 4.35 12.20
C ILE A 192 -27.90 3.76 13.54
N PHE A 193 -27.32 2.58 13.51
CA PHE A 193 -26.76 1.88 14.66
C PHE A 193 -25.26 1.65 14.46
N ASP A 194 -24.48 1.89 15.50
CA ASP A 194 -23.05 1.60 15.49
C ASP A 194 -22.75 0.13 15.89
N ALA A 195 -21.50 -0.29 15.73
CA ALA A 195 -21.06 -1.64 16.08
C ALA A 195 -21.26 -1.99 17.56
N LYS A 196 -21.12 -1.03 18.48
CA LYS A 196 -21.23 -1.25 19.92
C LYS A 196 -22.68 -1.46 20.34
N GLU A 197 -23.60 -0.73 19.72
CA GLU A 197 -25.04 -0.90 19.95
C GLU A 197 -25.51 -2.28 19.53
N ILE A 198 -25.08 -2.76 18.35
CA ILE A 198 -25.41 -4.09 17.85
C ILE A 198 -24.82 -5.19 18.74
N GLU A 199 -23.58 -5.03 19.20
CA GLU A 199 -22.93 -5.98 20.11
C GLU A 199 -23.62 -6.08 21.47
N HIS A 200 -24.07 -4.95 22.01
CA HIS A 200 -24.82 -4.95 23.25
C HIS A 200 -26.16 -5.68 23.08
N SER A 201 -26.88 -5.41 21.99
CA SER A 201 -28.07 -6.17 21.60
C SER A 201 -28.48 -5.87 20.16
N LYS A 202 -28.78 -6.91 19.38
CA LYS A 202 -29.37 -6.76 18.03
C LYS A 202 -30.86 -6.40 18.04
N GLN A 203 -31.55 -6.51 19.18
CA GLN A 203 -33.01 -6.32 19.25
C GLN A 203 -33.49 -4.92 18.82
N PRO A 204 -32.83 -3.80 19.24
CA PRO A 204 -33.21 -2.47 18.78
C PRO A 204 -33.13 -2.29 17.26
N PHE A 205 -32.16 -2.96 16.61
CA PHE A 205 -31.99 -2.93 15.17
C PHE A 205 -33.08 -3.75 14.46
N ILE A 206 -33.35 -4.98 14.92
CA ILE A 206 -34.35 -5.87 14.30
C ILE A 206 -35.77 -5.33 14.47
N SER A 207 -36.04 -4.66 15.59
CA SER A 207 -37.37 -4.10 15.90
C SER A 207 -37.70 -2.84 15.10
N GLU A 208 -36.70 -2.22 14.48
CA GLU A 208 -36.85 -1.02 13.67
C GLU A 208 -37.10 -1.40 12.20
N GLU A 209 -38.09 -0.77 11.58
CA GLU A 209 -38.48 -1.06 10.19
C GLU A 209 -37.56 -0.36 9.18
N ARG A 210 -36.87 0.70 9.58
CA ARG A 210 -35.92 1.45 8.75
C ARG A 210 -34.62 1.64 9.50
N ALA A 211 -33.74 0.64 9.42
CA ALA A 211 -32.48 0.66 10.14
C ALA A 211 -31.26 0.37 9.25
N VAL A 212 -30.16 1.03 9.58
CA VAL A 212 -28.85 0.77 8.98
C VAL A 212 -27.84 0.53 10.10
N ALA A 213 -27.16 -0.60 10.07
CA ALA A 213 -26.03 -0.86 10.97
C ALA A 213 -24.73 -0.57 10.23
N ILE A 214 -23.90 0.36 10.72
CA ILE A 214 -22.59 0.68 10.14
C ILE A 214 -21.50 0.14 11.07
N VAL A 215 -20.67 -0.76 10.54
CA VAL A 215 -19.72 -1.54 11.34
C VAL A 215 -18.32 -1.39 10.77
N ALA A 216 -17.45 -0.74 11.54
CA ALA A 216 -16.03 -0.59 11.22
C ALA A 216 -15.19 -1.69 11.86
N ASN A 217 -14.20 -2.21 11.12
CA ASN A 217 -13.15 -3.11 11.64
C ASN A 217 -13.60 -4.40 12.33
N ARG A 218 -14.90 -4.68 12.36
CA ARG A 218 -15.49 -5.83 13.03
C ARG A 218 -16.25 -6.64 12.01
N TYR A 219 -15.55 -7.59 11.42
CA TYR A 219 -16.14 -8.65 10.62
C TYR A 219 -16.59 -9.84 11.50
N ASP A 220 -16.40 -9.74 12.83
CA ASP A 220 -16.66 -10.79 13.81
C ASP A 220 -17.83 -10.42 14.73
N GLY A 221 -18.75 -11.35 14.98
CA GLY A 221 -19.74 -11.28 16.06
C GLY A 221 -21.15 -10.79 15.70
N ILE A 222 -21.36 -10.18 14.53
CA ILE A 222 -22.68 -9.76 14.06
C ILE A 222 -23.23 -10.81 13.12
N ASP A 223 -24.51 -11.16 13.27
CA ASP A 223 -25.09 -12.18 12.44
C ASP A 223 -26.61 -12.02 12.33
N LEU A 224 -27.03 -11.73 11.10
CA LEU A 224 -28.34 -11.17 10.72
C LEU A 224 -28.95 -12.02 9.61
N GLY A 225 -29.39 -13.23 9.93
CA GLY A 225 -30.00 -14.15 8.96
C GLY A 225 -31.49 -13.90 8.74
N GLY A 226 -32.01 -14.40 7.63
CA GLY A 226 -33.44 -14.30 7.27
C GLY A 226 -33.87 -12.86 7.05
N ASP A 227 -35.05 -12.51 7.57
CA ASP A 227 -35.60 -11.17 7.42
C ASP A 227 -34.95 -10.14 8.35
N GLU A 228 -33.95 -10.53 9.16
CA GLU A 228 -33.19 -9.58 9.98
C GLU A 228 -32.41 -8.59 9.10
N CYS A 229 -31.81 -9.05 8.00
CA CYS A 229 -31.14 -8.18 7.03
C CYS A 229 -30.99 -8.85 5.66
N ARG A 230 -31.52 -8.21 4.60
CA ARG A 230 -31.46 -8.72 3.21
C ARG A 230 -30.47 -7.98 2.31
N LEU A 231 -29.85 -6.91 2.79
CA LEU A 231 -28.88 -6.11 2.04
C LEU A 231 -27.62 -5.90 2.86
N LEU A 232 -26.49 -6.28 2.28
CA LEU A 232 -25.15 -6.04 2.78
C LEU A 232 -24.44 -5.07 1.83
N ILE A 233 -23.87 -3.99 2.35
CA ILE A 233 -22.98 -3.11 1.60
C ILE A 233 -21.58 -3.26 2.18
N VAL A 234 -20.60 -3.64 1.36
CA VAL A 234 -19.20 -3.73 1.75
C VAL A 234 -18.42 -2.64 1.04
N LYS A 235 -18.02 -1.59 1.77
CA LYS A 235 -17.24 -0.48 1.23
C LYS A 235 -15.77 -0.62 1.63
N GLY A 236 -15.00 -1.33 0.80
CA GLY A 236 -13.59 -1.62 1.02
C GLY A 236 -13.32 -2.74 2.04
N LEU A 237 -12.06 -3.16 2.12
CA LEU A 237 -11.59 -4.17 3.08
C LEU A 237 -10.26 -3.77 3.68
N GLN A 238 -10.09 -4.07 4.97
CA GLN A 238 -8.81 -3.84 5.65
C GLN A 238 -7.81 -4.96 5.31
N LYS A 239 -6.85 -4.69 4.41
CA LYS A 239 -5.80 -5.65 4.01
C LYS A 239 -4.75 -5.93 5.08
N SER A 240 -4.47 -4.98 5.97
CA SER A 240 -3.43 -5.09 7.01
C SER A 240 -3.95 -4.60 8.36
N ILE A 241 -3.78 -5.41 9.40
CA ILE A 241 -4.29 -5.12 10.74
C ILE A 241 -3.34 -4.17 11.49
N ASN A 242 -2.05 -4.24 11.19
CA ASN A 242 -1.02 -3.50 11.89
C ASN A 242 0.14 -3.13 10.95
N LEU A 243 1.04 -2.27 11.43
CA LEU A 243 2.16 -1.76 10.62
C LEU A 243 3.16 -2.84 10.19
N GLN A 244 3.31 -3.93 10.96
CA GLN A 244 4.17 -5.05 10.55
C GLN A 244 3.57 -5.75 9.33
N GLU A 245 2.28 -6.08 9.36
CA GLU A 245 1.61 -6.70 8.22
C GLU A 245 1.63 -5.78 7.00
N LYS A 246 1.34 -4.49 7.20
CA LYS A 246 1.41 -3.48 6.14
C LYS A 246 2.80 -3.46 5.50
N PHE A 247 3.86 -3.41 6.31
CA PHE A 247 5.24 -3.48 5.83
C PHE A 247 5.54 -4.78 5.07
N LEU A 248 5.11 -5.92 5.60
CA LEU A 248 5.33 -7.22 4.95
C LEU A 248 4.65 -7.31 3.58
N VAL A 249 3.44 -6.78 3.46
CA VAL A 249 2.68 -6.75 2.20
C VAL A 249 3.27 -5.75 1.21
N THR A 250 3.51 -4.50 1.62
CA THR A 250 3.83 -3.41 0.68
C THR A 250 5.33 -3.29 0.36
N ARG A 251 6.20 -3.68 1.32
CA ARG A 251 7.67 -3.52 1.22
C ARG A 251 8.42 -4.84 1.03
N MET A 252 8.00 -5.93 1.69
CA MET A 252 8.67 -7.25 1.65
C MET A 252 7.96 -8.31 0.80
N PRO A 253 7.25 -7.91 -0.27
CA PRO A 253 6.22 -8.67 -1.02
C PRO A 253 5.83 -10.04 -0.45
N ALA A 254 5.35 -10.05 0.80
CA ALA A 254 5.01 -11.25 1.56
C ALA A 254 3.50 -11.35 1.78
N SER A 255 2.71 -10.90 0.79
CA SER A 255 1.24 -10.95 0.83
C SER A 255 0.69 -12.36 1.02
N ILE A 256 1.43 -13.38 0.56
CA ILE A 256 1.11 -14.80 0.75
C ILE A 256 0.78 -15.19 2.20
N LEU A 257 1.40 -14.53 3.19
CA LEU A 257 1.13 -14.74 4.63
C LEU A 257 -0.30 -14.38 5.05
N PHE A 258 -0.96 -13.54 4.26
CA PHE A 258 -2.23 -12.94 4.62
C PHE A 258 -3.34 -13.31 3.63
N ASN A 259 -3.02 -13.92 2.50
CA ASN A 259 -3.99 -14.26 1.47
C ASN A 259 -5.14 -15.13 2.01
N ASP A 260 -4.81 -16.17 2.78
CA ASP A 260 -5.82 -17.05 3.38
C ASP A 260 -6.72 -16.28 4.35
N ARG A 261 -6.14 -15.42 5.19
CA ARG A 261 -6.87 -14.54 6.10
C ARG A 261 -7.75 -13.53 5.36
N VAL A 262 -7.28 -12.97 4.25
CA VAL A 262 -8.03 -12.00 3.44
C VAL A 262 -9.23 -12.69 2.78
N LEU A 263 -9.02 -13.87 2.17
CA LEU A 263 -10.09 -14.70 1.59
C LEU A 263 -11.14 -15.06 2.64
N THR A 264 -10.67 -15.58 3.77
CA THR A 264 -11.48 -15.88 4.95
C THR A 264 -12.35 -14.69 5.37
N ARG A 265 -11.77 -13.48 5.46
CA ARG A 265 -12.51 -12.27 5.87
C ARG A 265 -13.56 -11.87 4.85
N ILE A 266 -13.26 -12.02 3.56
CA ILE A 266 -14.25 -11.80 2.49
C ILE A 266 -15.43 -12.75 2.67
N VAL A 267 -15.17 -14.06 2.77
CA VAL A 267 -16.20 -15.09 2.94
C VAL A 267 -17.04 -14.85 4.19
N GLN A 268 -16.38 -14.53 5.31
CA GLN A 268 -17.05 -14.21 6.56
C GLN A 268 -17.90 -12.95 6.45
N ALA A 269 -17.40 -11.90 5.80
CA ALA A 269 -18.12 -10.64 5.63
C ALA A 269 -19.39 -10.83 4.80
N VAL A 270 -19.30 -11.54 3.66
CA VAL A 270 -20.45 -11.76 2.77
C VAL A 270 -21.43 -12.79 3.31
N GLY A 271 -21.00 -13.67 4.21
CA GLY A 271 -21.84 -14.67 4.88
C GLY A 271 -22.67 -14.14 6.06
N ARG A 272 -22.53 -12.87 6.46
CA ARG A 272 -23.20 -12.31 7.66
C ARG A 272 -24.72 -12.23 7.57
N CYS A 273 -25.26 -12.26 6.35
CA CYS A 273 -26.69 -12.17 6.07
C CYS A 273 -27.28 -13.49 5.54
N THR A 274 -26.52 -14.59 5.54
CA THR A 274 -26.97 -15.90 5.02
C THR A 274 -26.60 -17.02 6.00
N ARG A 275 -27.58 -17.53 6.76
CA ARG A 275 -27.37 -18.53 7.83
C ARG A 275 -28.02 -19.90 7.61
N ALA A 276 -28.95 -20.00 6.68
CA ALA A 276 -29.65 -21.23 6.36
C ALA A 276 -29.65 -21.45 4.85
N ASP A 277 -29.89 -22.69 4.42
CA ASP A 277 -29.89 -23.06 3.00
C ASP A 277 -30.93 -22.29 2.18
N ASN A 278 -32.04 -21.88 2.81
CA ASN A 278 -33.10 -21.09 2.19
C ASN A 278 -32.95 -19.58 2.41
N ASP A 279 -31.85 -19.14 3.01
CA ASP A 279 -31.59 -17.73 3.28
C ASP A 279 -30.99 -17.06 2.04
N TYR A 280 -31.23 -15.77 1.87
CA TYR A 280 -30.72 -15.02 0.74
C TYR A 280 -30.47 -13.55 1.07
N ALA A 281 -29.41 -12.98 0.49
CA ALA A 281 -29.04 -11.58 0.71
C ALA A 281 -28.35 -10.96 -0.51
N ALA A 282 -28.62 -9.68 -0.75
CA ALA A 282 -27.95 -8.87 -1.76
C ALA A 282 -26.64 -8.32 -1.17
N VAL A 283 -25.58 -8.31 -1.96
CA VAL A 283 -24.25 -7.82 -1.55
C VAL A 283 -23.78 -6.74 -2.52
N VAL A 284 -23.73 -5.50 -2.06
CA VAL A 284 -23.22 -4.36 -2.84
C VAL A 284 -21.76 -4.13 -2.53
N VAL A 285 -20.91 -4.20 -3.55
CA VAL A 285 -19.47 -4.05 -3.42
C VAL A 285 -19.05 -2.64 -3.86
N LEU A 286 -18.55 -1.87 -2.90
CA LEU A 286 -18.02 -0.52 -3.11
C LEU A 286 -16.53 -0.46 -2.74
N GLY A 287 -15.78 0.41 -3.42
CA GLY A 287 -14.36 0.65 -3.20
C GLY A 287 -13.45 -0.15 -4.14
N ALA A 288 -12.51 0.58 -4.75
CA ALA A 288 -11.60 0.05 -5.77
C ALA A 288 -10.79 -1.19 -5.34
N GLU A 289 -10.40 -1.29 -4.06
CA GLU A 289 -9.59 -2.40 -3.58
C GLU A 289 -10.33 -3.74 -3.56
N LEU A 290 -11.55 -3.76 -3.05
CA LEU A 290 -12.37 -4.97 -2.97
C LEU A 290 -12.86 -5.36 -4.36
N ASN A 291 -13.29 -4.37 -5.16
CA ASN A 291 -13.55 -4.56 -6.59
C ASN A 291 -12.34 -5.20 -7.28
N SER A 292 -11.13 -4.69 -7.05
CA SER A 292 -9.94 -5.26 -7.67
C SER A 292 -9.59 -6.69 -7.25
N PHE A 293 -10.09 -7.14 -6.10
CA PHE A 293 -9.92 -8.53 -5.66
C PHE A 293 -10.99 -9.42 -6.29
N LEU A 294 -12.27 -9.03 -6.19
CA LEU A 294 -13.40 -9.83 -6.64
C LEU A 294 -13.55 -9.85 -8.16
N LEU A 295 -13.10 -8.83 -8.89
CA LEU A 295 -13.13 -8.86 -10.36
C LEU A 295 -12.02 -9.74 -10.97
N ASP A 296 -10.95 -9.99 -10.21
CA ASP A 296 -9.78 -10.72 -10.65
C ASP A 296 -9.99 -12.24 -10.57
N LYS A 297 -10.10 -12.89 -11.73
CA LYS A 297 -10.32 -14.34 -11.83
C LYS A 297 -9.18 -15.16 -11.20
N ASP A 298 -7.95 -14.65 -11.24
CA ASP A 298 -6.79 -15.32 -10.63
C ASP A 298 -6.80 -15.29 -9.10
N LYS A 299 -7.58 -14.38 -8.50
CA LYS A 299 -7.78 -14.30 -7.05
C LYS A 299 -9.04 -15.04 -6.61
N ARG A 300 -10.11 -15.02 -7.43
CA ARG A 300 -11.37 -15.70 -7.12
C ARG A 300 -11.29 -17.22 -7.12
N LYS A 301 -10.39 -17.82 -7.90
CA LYS A 301 -10.24 -19.28 -8.00
C LYS A 301 -9.94 -20.00 -6.68
N TYR A 302 -9.57 -19.26 -5.62
CA TYR A 302 -9.35 -19.80 -4.28
C TYR A 302 -10.60 -19.80 -3.39
N LEU A 303 -11.68 -19.12 -3.83
CA LEU A 303 -12.98 -19.12 -3.14
C LEU A 303 -13.74 -20.42 -3.43
N HIS A 304 -14.72 -20.75 -2.59
CA HIS A 304 -15.62 -21.87 -2.86
C HIS A 304 -16.37 -21.69 -4.20
N PRO A 305 -16.60 -22.74 -5.01
CA PRO A 305 -17.22 -22.62 -6.34
C PRO A 305 -18.57 -21.89 -6.33
N GLU A 306 -19.38 -22.08 -5.28
CA GLU A 306 -20.65 -21.36 -5.10
C GLU A 306 -20.45 -19.84 -5.10
N ILE A 307 -19.51 -19.34 -4.28
CA ILE A 307 -19.22 -17.89 -4.20
C ILE A 307 -18.59 -17.39 -5.51
N GLN A 308 -17.76 -18.21 -6.16
CA GLN A 308 -17.19 -17.86 -7.46
C GLN A 308 -18.28 -17.62 -8.50
N ALA A 309 -19.28 -18.51 -8.57
CA ALA A 309 -20.41 -18.42 -9.49
C ALA A 309 -21.31 -17.21 -9.18
N GLU A 310 -21.64 -16.98 -7.90
CA GLU A 310 -22.42 -15.81 -7.45
C GLU A 310 -21.75 -14.49 -7.85
N ILE A 311 -20.41 -14.42 -7.70
CA ILE A 311 -19.65 -13.24 -8.12
C ILE A 311 -19.60 -13.12 -9.64
N GLU A 312 -19.33 -14.21 -10.38
CA GLU A 312 -19.27 -14.16 -11.85
C GLU A 312 -20.61 -13.69 -12.44
N TYR A 313 -21.72 -14.25 -11.96
CA TYR A 313 -23.05 -13.80 -12.34
C TYR A 313 -23.27 -12.32 -12.02
N GLY A 314 -22.93 -11.89 -10.79
CA GLY A 314 -23.04 -10.48 -10.39
C GLY A 314 -22.18 -9.53 -11.24
N ILE A 315 -21.01 -9.97 -11.69
CA ILE A 315 -20.11 -9.20 -12.56
C ILE A 315 -20.75 -8.95 -13.93
N GLU A 316 -21.35 -9.98 -14.52
CA GLU A 316 -22.01 -9.87 -15.83
C GLU A 316 -23.28 -9.02 -15.72
N GLN A 317 -24.09 -9.20 -14.67
CA GLN A 317 -25.28 -8.37 -14.44
C GLN A 317 -24.97 -6.91 -14.07
N SER A 318 -23.73 -6.61 -13.69
CA SER A 318 -23.28 -5.24 -13.36
C SER A 318 -22.53 -4.55 -14.50
N LYS A 319 -22.48 -5.15 -15.70
CA LYS A 319 -21.69 -4.65 -16.83
C LYS A 319 -22.56 -3.84 -17.79
N ASP A 320 -22.12 -2.62 -18.12
CA ASP A 320 -22.77 -1.73 -19.10
C ASP A 320 -24.24 -1.37 -18.77
N VAL A 321 -24.65 -1.55 -17.51
CA VAL A 321 -25.99 -1.25 -16.98
C VAL A 321 -26.12 0.17 -16.39
N GLN A 322 -27.35 0.69 -16.35
CA GLN A 322 -27.70 1.97 -15.73
C GLN A 322 -28.15 1.82 -14.28
N GLU A 323 -28.24 2.93 -13.53
CA GLU A 323 -28.70 2.95 -12.13
C GLU A 323 -30.09 2.31 -11.93
N SER A 324 -31.02 2.50 -12.89
CA SER A 324 -32.36 1.90 -12.84
C SER A 324 -32.33 0.38 -12.86
N ASP A 325 -31.43 -0.19 -13.65
CA ASP A 325 -31.34 -1.63 -13.88
C ASP A 325 -30.86 -2.34 -12.61
N PHE A 326 -29.95 -1.70 -11.88
CA PHE A 326 -29.49 -2.16 -10.57
C PHE A 326 -30.63 -2.25 -9.54
N ILE A 327 -31.50 -1.23 -9.49
CA ILE A 327 -32.64 -1.22 -8.57
C ILE A 327 -33.69 -2.27 -8.98
N GLU A 328 -33.97 -2.42 -10.27
CA GLU A 328 -34.88 -3.45 -10.78
C GLU A 328 -34.39 -4.86 -10.42
N ASN A 329 -33.11 -5.14 -10.66
CA ASN A 329 -32.47 -6.42 -10.31
C ASN A 329 -32.52 -6.70 -8.81
N LEU A 330 -32.29 -5.68 -7.96
CA LEU A 330 -32.45 -5.81 -6.51
C LEU A 330 -33.91 -6.14 -6.14
N GLN A 331 -34.89 -5.47 -6.73
CA GLN A 331 -36.31 -5.72 -6.45
C GLN A 331 -36.74 -7.13 -6.87
N ILE A 332 -36.27 -7.63 -8.01
CA ILE A 332 -36.51 -9.00 -8.48
C ILE A 332 -35.94 -9.99 -7.45
N PHE A 333 -34.68 -9.79 -7.05
CA PHE A 333 -34.01 -10.66 -6.08
C PHE A 333 -34.69 -10.65 -4.70
N LEU A 334 -35.07 -9.47 -4.19
CA LEU A 334 -35.74 -9.33 -2.88
C LEU A 334 -37.13 -9.98 -2.86
N LYS A 335 -37.88 -9.90 -3.99
CA LYS A 335 -39.16 -10.61 -4.14
C LYS A 335 -38.99 -12.12 -4.14
N HIS A 336 -37.88 -12.62 -4.70
CA HIS A 336 -37.47 -14.02 -4.71
C HIS A 336 -38.57 -14.98 -5.21
N LYS A 337 -39.15 -14.65 -6.38
CA LYS A 337 -40.24 -15.42 -7.04
C LYS A 337 -39.76 -16.05 -8.35
N GLU A 338 -40.71 -16.43 -9.23
CA GLU A 338 -40.43 -17.11 -10.50
C GLU A 338 -39.41 -16.39 -11.38
N ASP A 339 -39.42 -15.05 -11.38
CA ASP A 339 -38.46 -14.21 -12.12
C ASP A 339 -37.00 -14.43 -11.70
N TRP A 340 -36.74 -14.92 -10.48
CA TRP A 340 -35.38 -15.26 -10.01
C TRP A 340 -34.93 -16.66 -10.43
N ASN A 341 -35.85 -17.55 -10.80
CA ASN A 341 -35.52 -18.96 -11.07
C ASN A 341 -34.58 -19.14 -12.27
N GLU A 342 -34.61 -18.23 -13.24
CA GLU A 342 -33.69 -18.27 -14.38
C GLU A 342 -32.27 -17.89 -13.95
N ALA A 343 -32.12 -16.82 -13.17
CA ALA A 343 -30.85 -16.43 -12.56
C ALA A 343 -30.26 -17.54 -11.68
N GLU A 344 -31.11 -18.20 -10.87
CA GLU A 344 -30.69 -19.30 -10.00
C GLU A 344 -30.11 -20.48 -10.81
N LYS A 345 -30.73 -20.84 -11.94
CA LYS A 345 -30.23 -21.91 -12.81
C LYS A 345 -28.88 -21.54 -13.42
N GLU A 346 -28.72 -20.31 -13.89
CA GLU A 346 -27.45 -19.84 -14.46
C GLU A 346 -26.31 -19.90 -13.44
N ILE A 347 -26.56 -19.48 -12.19
CA ILE A 347 -25.57 -19.56 -11.10
C ILE A 347 -25.18 -21.02 -10.82
N ILE A 348 -26.15 -21.93 -10.80
CA ILE A 348 -25.90 -23.38 -10.62
C ILE A 348 -25.05 -23.94 -11.76
N ASP A 349 -25.39 -23.60 -13.02
CA ASP A 349 -24.65 -24.04 -14.20
C ASP A 349 -23.21 -23.50 -14.20
N LEU A 350 -23.00 -22.24 -13.79
CA LEU A 350 -21.66 -21.67 -13.60
C LEU A 350 -20.87 -22.43 -12.53
N ARG A 351 -21.49 -22.68 -11.37
CA ARG A 351 -20.86 -23.38 -10.24
C ARG A 351 -20.37 -24.77 -10.62
N ASP A 352 -21.19 -25.53 -11.34
CA ASP A 352 -20.87 -26.92 -11.71
C ASP A 352 -19.64 -27.02 -12.65
N ASN A 353 -19.23 -25.89 -13.26
CA ASN A 353 -18.03 -25.78 -14.10
C ASN A 353 -16.83 -25.13 -13.39
N LEU A 354 -16.91 -24.85 -12.09
CA LEU A 354 -15.87 -24.17 -11.32
C LEU A 354 -15.23 -25.09 -10.28
N GLU A 355 -13.93 -24.89 -10.05
CA GLU A 355 -13.15 -25.63 -9.06
C GLU A 355 -12.50 -24.64 -8.06
N GLN A 356 -12.30 -25.11 -6.84
CA GLN A 356 -11.52 -24.39 -5.84
C GLN A 356 -10.06 -24.84 -5.87
N PHE A 357 -9.16 -23.87 -6.06
CA PHE A 357 -7.73 -24.11 -5.99
C PHE A 357 -7.20 -23.85 -4.59
N GLN A 358 -6.16 -24.59 -4.21
CA GLN A 358 -5.41 -24.31 -3.00
C GLN A 358 -4.49 -23.11 -3.20
N LEU A 359 -4.36 -22.28 -2.16
CA LEU A 359 -3.42 -21.16 -2.19
C LEU A 359 -1.99 -21.69 -2.31
N PRO A 360 -1.16 -21.07 -3.17
CA PRO A 360 0.24 -21.47 -3.30
C PRO A 360 1.00 -21.24 -2.00
N GLY A 361 1.95 -22.13 -1.70
CA GLY A 361 2.95 -21.98 -0.64
C GLY A 361 2.45 -22.13 0.81
N LEU A 362 1.17 -22.44 1.05
CA LEU A 362 0.64 -22.67 2.40
C LEU A 362 1.36 -23.82 3.12
N ASP A 363 1.68 -24.90 2.41
CA ASP A 363 2.45 -26.03 2.90
C ASP A 363 3.83 -25.61 3.44
N LYS A 364 4.51 -24.71 2.72
CA LYS A 364 5.82 -24.16 3.11
C LYS A 364 5.71 -23.25 4.32
N LEU A 365 4.67 -22.41 4.38
CA LEU A 365 4.39 -21.55 5.53
C LEU A 365 4.06 -22.38 6.78
N GLN A 366 3.30 -23.46 6.62
CA GLN A 366 2.98 -24.37 7.72
C GLN A 366 4.22 -25.12 8.21
N ALA A 367 5.08 -25.56 7.29
CA ALA A 367 6.33 -26.24 7.62
C ALA A 367 7.32 -25.32 8.38
N SER A 368 7.34 -24.01 8.06
CA SER A 368 8.26 -23.07 8.71
C SER A 368 7.85 -22.68 10.13
N VAL A 369 6.55 -22.58 10.42
CA VAL A 369 5.98 -21.98 11.64
C VAL A 369 6.64 -22.42 12.95
N ALA A 370 6.90 -23.73 13.12
CA ALA A 370 7.49 -24.23 14.35
C ALA A 370 8.88 -23.63 14.61
N HIS A 371 9.67 -23.46 13.55
CA HIS A 371 10.98 -22.83 13.60
C HIS A 371 10.88 -21.31 13.82
N GLU A 372 9.84 -20.66 13.30
CA GLU A 372 9.60 -19.23 13.54
C GLU A 372 9.34 -18.93 15.02
N VAL A 373 8.52 -19.77 15.66
CA VAL A 373 8.22 -19.68 17.10
C VAL A 373 9.47 -19.96 17.92
N ARG A 374 10.28 -20.96 17.56
CA ARG A 374 11.55 -21.25 18.24
C ARG A 374 12.58 -20.12 18.07
N TYR A 375 12.67 -19.52 16.88
CA TYR A 375 13.47 -18.32 16.64
C TYR A 375 13.07 -17.19 17.60
N GLN A 376 11.77 -16.88 17.69
CA GLN A 376 11.30 -15.80 18.55
C GLN A 376 11.62 -16.07 20.02
N ASN A 377 11.44 -17.30 20.49
CA ASN A 377 11.78 -17.68 21.86
C ASN A 377 13.30 -17.59 22.12
N ALA A 378 14.13 -18.04 21.17
CA ALA A 378 15.58 -17.95 21.27
C ALA A 378 16.05 -16.49 21.33
N LEU A 379 15.55 -15.65 20.41
CA LEU A 379 15.84 -14.22 20.39
C LEU A 379 15.38 -13.54 21.68
N TRP A 380 14.18 -13.84 22.17
CA TRP A 380 13.64 -13.29 23.41
C TRP A 380 14.52 -13.65 24.63
N SER A 381 15.07 -14.86 24.67
CA SER A 381 16.00 -15.30 25.73
C SER A 381 17.44 -14.78 25.58
N GLY A 382 17.74 -14.04 24.51
CA GLY A 382 19.10 -13.58 24.21
C GLY A 382 20.04 -14.66 23.65
N ASN A 383 19.52 -15.82 23.25
CA ASN A 383 20.29 -16.88 22.60
C ASN A 383 20.33 -16.64 21.08
N PHE A 384 21.23 -15.76 20.64
CA PHE A 384 21.32 -15.35 19.24
C PHE A 384 21.84 -16.45 18.31
N GLU A 385 22.73 -17.33 18.77
CA GLU A 385 23.22 -18.45 17.95
C GLU A 385 22.09 -19.42 17.61
N LYS A 386 21.26 -19.78 18.62
CA LYS A 386 20.07 -20.60 18.40
C LYS A 386 19.04 -19.89 17.53
N ALA A 387 18.89 -18.58 17.68
CA ALA A 387 18.02 -17.81 16.80
C ALA A 387 18.48 -17.92 15.32
N VAL A 388 19.77 -17.73 15.04
CA VAL A 388 20.32 -17.90 13.67
C VAL A 388 20.13 -19.33 13.15
N GLU A 389 20.29 -20.35 13.99
CA GLU A 389 20.04 -21.75 13.64
C GLU A 389 18.57 -21.98 13.24
N GLU A 390 17.61 -21.51 14.04
CA GLU A 390 16.18 -21.66 13.72
C GLU A 390 15.80 -20.85 12.47
N CYS A 391 16.40 -19.68 12.24
CA CYS A 391 16.23 -18.96 10.97
C CYS A 391 16.67 -19.79 9.76
N ARG A 392 17.79 -20.53 9.85
CA ARG A 392 18.23 -21.41 8.76
C ARG A 392 17.19 -22.50 8.47
N SER A 393 16.58 -23.07 9.50
CA SER A 393 15.51 -24.06 9.37
C SER A 393 14.20 -23.47 8.79
N VAL A 394 13.88 -22.21 9.10
CA VAL A 394 12.81 -21.48 8.41
C VAL A 394 13.14 -21.35 6.92
N LEU A 395 14.35 -20.87 6.60
CA LEU A 395 14.78 -20.64 5.22
C LEU A 395 14.86 -21.92 4.38
N SER A 396 15.14 -23.08 4.97
CA SER A 396 15.10 -24.36 4.25
C SER A 396 13.68 -24.79 3.87
N SER A 397 12.68 -24.34 4.63
CA SER A 397 11.26 -24.63 4.34
C SER A 397 10.69 -23.66 3.29
N LEU A 398 11.15 -22.41 3.29
CA LEU A 398 10.67 -21.35 2.39
C LEU A 398 11.35 -21.36 1.01
N SER A 399 11.12 -22.41 0.21
CA SER A 399 11.67 -22.55 -1.16
C SER A 399 10.71 -22.06 -2.25
N GLY A 400 11.22 -21.61 -3.42
CA GLY A 400 10.39 -21.16 -4.55
C GLY A 400 10.11 -19.64 -4.61
N ASP A 401 9.44 -19.21 -5.69
CA ASP A 401 9.16 -17.78 -5.95
C ASP A 401 7.90 -17.25 -5.24
N ASP A 402 6.95 -18.14 -4.95
CA ASP A 402 5.72 -17.87 -4.19
C ASP A 402 5.99 -17.30 -2.78
N VAL A 403 7.02 -17.79 -2.09
CA VAL A 403 7.42 -17.34 -0.75
C VAL A 403 8.66 -16.43 -0.74
N LYS A 404 9.07 -15.92 -1.91
CA LYS A 404 10.32 -15.15 -2.08
C LYS A 404 10.42 -13.93 -1.17
N GLY A 405 9.34 -13.15 -1.07
CA GLY A 405 9.30 -11.96 -0.21
C GLY A 405 9.46 -12.31 1.28
N TYR A 406 8.78 -13.35 1.73
CA TYR A 406 8.90 -13.80 3.12
C TYR A 406 10.27 -14.41 3.43
N ARG A 407 10.85 -15.14 2.48
CA ARG A 407 12.24 -15.62 2.57
C ARG A 407 13.22 -14.47 2.74
N ALA A 408 13.05 -13.35 2.01
CA ALA A 408 13.88 -12.17 2.16
C ALA A 408 13.80 -11.58 3.58
N PHE A 409 12.58 -11.53 4.15
CA PHE A 409 12.37 -11.09 5.53
C PHE A 409 13.09 -11.98 6.54
N TRP A 410 13.03 -13.30 6.36
CA TRP A 410 13.77 -14.24 7.21
C TRP A 410 15.28 -14.16 7.05
N CYS A 411 15.80 -13.91 5.83
CA CYS A 411 17.22 -13.59 5.64
C CYS A 411 17.59 -12.35 6.44
N TYR A 412 16.76 -11.31 6.41
CA TYR A 412 17.01 -10.10 7.20
C TYR A 412 17.01 -10.35 8.72
N LEU A 413 16.07 -11.14 9.22
CA LEU A 413 16.00 -11.52 10.64
C LEU A 413 17.23 -12.33 11.06
N ALA A 414 17.67 -13.28 10.24
CA ALA A 414 18.89 -14.06 10.46
C ALA A 414 20.12 -13.15 10.53
N GLY A 415 20.25 -12.21 9.58
CA GLY A 415 21.32 -11.23 9.57
C GLY A 415 21.30 -10.33 10.80
N SER A 416 20.12 -9.92 11.24
CA SER A 416 19.93 -9.10 12.45
C SER A 416 20.35 -9.84 13.72
N ALA A 417 19.93 -11.10 13.89
CA ALA A 417 20.31 -11.91 15.05
C ALA A 417 21.83 -12.17 15.08
N ALA A 418 22.43 -12.51 13.93
CA ALA A 418 23.88 -12.69 13.80
C ALA A 418 24.65 -11.39 14.07
N TRP A 419 24.14 -10.25 13.62
CA TRP A 419 24.78 -8.95 13.89
C TRP A 419 24.75 -8.61 15.39
N ILE A 420 23.62 -8.82 16.07
CA ILE A 420 23.54 -8.62 17.53
C ILE A 420 24.50 -9.58 18.27
N ALA A 421 24.61 -10.83 17.83
CA ALA A 421 25.56 -11.80 18.37
C ALA A 421 27.01 -11.28 18.27
N ALA A 422 27.39 -10.73 17.11
CA ALA A 422 28.71 -10.15 16.89
C ALA A 422 28.97 -8.95 17.82
N GLN A 423 28.00 -8.05 17.97
CA GLN A 423 28.09 -6.90 18.89
C GLN A 423 28.22 -7.33 20.36
N ARG A 424 27.73 -8.54 20.71
CA ARG A 424 27.87 -9.13 22.05
C ARG A 424 29.09 -10.03 22.21
N GLY A 425 30.04 -10.00 21.27
CA GLY A 425 31.35 -10.64 21.38
C GLY A 425 31.52 -11.96 20.60
N ILE A 426 30.52 -12.40 19.82
CA ILE A 426 30.60 -13.62 19.00
C ILE A 426 31.12 -13.27 17.60
N ALA A 427 32.43 -13.06 17.47
CA ALA A 427 33.07 -12.56 16.25
C ALA A 427 32.78 -13.44 14.99
N SER A 428 32.58 -14.75 15.15
CA SER A 428 32.25 -15.67 14.05
C SER A 428 30.92 -15.32 13.35
N MET A 429 30.03 -14.56 14.00
CA MET A 429 28.72 -14.20 13.45
C MET A 429 28.75 -12.97 12.53
N GLU A 430 29.86 -12.22 12.46
CA GLU A 430 29.96 -11.05 11.59
C GLU A 430 29.85 -11.42 10.10
N GLY A 431 30.57 -12.47 9.68
CA GLY A 431 30.48 -12.99 8.32
C GLY A 431 29.10 -13.57 8.00
N VAL A 432 28.46 -14.20 8.99
CA VAL A 432 27.10 -14.75 8.87
C VAL A 432 26.07 -13.63 8.70
N ALA A 433 26.21 -12.54 9.45
CA ALA A 433 25.34 -11.37 9.32
C ALA A 433 25.41 -10.77 7.91
N ARG A 434 26.63 -10.61 7.38
CA ARG A 434 26.88 -10.08 6.04
C ARG A 434 26.24 -10.93 4.93
N ASP A 435 26.44 -12.25 4.97
CA ASP A 435 25.82 -13.18 4.01
C ASP A 435 24.29 -13.03 3.99
N PHE A 436 23.67 -13.06 5.16
CA PHE A 436 22.22 -12.99 5.27
C PHE A 436 21.64 -11.64 4.83
N PHE A 437 22.30 -10.52 5.15
CA PHE A 437 21.88 -9.22 4.63
C PHE A 437 22.03 -9.12 3.11
N GLN A 438 23.11 -9.67 2.53
CA GLN A 438 23.30 -9.72 1.08
C GLN A 438 22.20 -10.56 0.40
N ARG A 439 21.86 -11.71 0.97
CA ARG A 439 20.78 -12.56 0.48
C ARG A 439 19.43 -11.86 0.56
N ALA A 440 19.13 -11.18 1.67
CA ALA A 440 17.92 -10.39 1.82
C ALA A 440 17.83 -9.29 0.75
N ALA A 441 18.90 -8.50 0.58
CA ALA A 441 18.98 -7.43 -0.40
C ALA A 441 18.79 -7.95 -1.85
N SER A 442 19.44 -9.06 -2.20
CA SER A 442 19.29 -9.67 -3.54
C SER A 442 17.88 -10.18 -3.86
N THR A 443 17.05 -10.39 -2.84
CA THR A 443 15.72 -10.99 -2.99
C THR A 443 14.62 -9.94 -3.09
N THR A 444 14.81 -8.75 -2.51
CA THR A 444 13.84 -7.64 -2.49
C THR A 444 14.45 -6.33 -2.98
N GLU A 445 13.94 -5.80 -4.09
CA GLU A 445 14.41 -4.53 -4.66
C GLU A 445 13.76 -3.30 -4.01
N GLY A 446 12.60 -3.45 -3.36
CA GLY A 446 11.80 -2.35 -2.77
C GLY A 446 12.16 -1.91 -1.34
N VAL A 447 13.32 -2.30 -0.80
CA VAL A 447 13.76 -1.89 0.55
C VAL A 447 15.20 -1.42 0.50
N SER A 448 15.38 -0.10 0.36
CA SER A 448 16.69 0.53 0.13
C SER A 448 17.70 0.24 1.24
N TRP A 449 17.28 0.23 2.51
CA TRP A 449 18.17 0.03 3.64
C TRP A 449 18.75 -1.40 3.73
N LEU A 450 18.11 -2.43 3.13
CA LEU A 450 18.68 -3.80 3.15
C LEU A 450 20.02 -3.87 2.41
N TYR A 451 20.14 -3.12 1.32
CA TYR A 451 21.38 -3.02 0.56
C TYR A 451 22.46 -2.28 1.34
N GLN A 452 22.11 -1.22 2.08
CA GLN A 452 23.05 -0.53 2.98
C GLN A 452 23.58 -1.49 4.05
N LEU A 453 22.70 -2.29 4.66
CA LEU A 453 23.10 -3.28 5.67
C LEU A 453 24.04 -4.35 5.12
N SER A 454 23.81 -4.82 3.89
CA SER A 454 24.68 -5.81 3.23
C SER A 454 26.12 -5.33 3.04
N ARG A 455 26.35 -4.02 3.12
CA ARG A 455 27.61 -3.35 2.83
C ARG A 455 28.13 -2.48 3.98
N LEU A 456 27.66 -2.68 5.22
CA LEU A 456 28.20 -2.06 6.44
C LEU A 456 29.72 -2.27 6.67
N SER A 457 30.46 -2.83 5.70
CA SER A 457 31.89 -3.12 5.75
C SER A 457 32.67 -2.87 4.45
N ILE A 458 32.07 -2.35 3.35
CA ILE A 458 32.75 -2.25 2.03
C ILE A 458 32.45 -0.90 1.36
N GLU A 459 33.49 -0.08 1.11
CA GLU A 459 33.39 1.30 0.59
C GLU A 459 33.31 1.41 -0.95
N GLU A 460 33.48 0.33 -1.71
CA GLU A 460 33.94 0.46 -3.12
C GLU A 460 32.87 0.54 -4.24
N ASP A 461 31.57 0.40 -3.97
CA ASP A 461 30.53 0.32 -5.04
C ASP A 461 29.35 1.32 -4.84
N GLN A 462 29.62 2.59 -4.53
CA GLN A 462 28.57 3.55 -4.15
C GLN A 462 27.76 4.14 -5.33
N GLU A 463 28.36 4.43 -6.50
CA GLU A 463 27.68 5.15 -7.59
C GLU A 463 26.52 4.37 -8.25
N ASN A 464 26.72 3.11 -8.65
CA ASN A 464 25.66 2.29 -9.27
C ASN A 464 24.50 1.96 -8.31
N GLN A 465 24.70 2.07 -6.98
CA GLN A 465 23.67 1.79 -5.98
C GLN A 465 22.75 2.96 -5.72
N VAL A 466 23.30 4.17 -5.65
CA VAL A 466 22.55 5.41 -5.46
C VAL A 466 21.51 5.56 -6.58
N ASP A 467 21.89 5.27 -7.81
CA ASP A 467 20.99 5.30 -8.96
C ASP A 467 19.86 4.26 -8.85
N LYS A 468 20.15 3.05 -8.33
CA LYS A 468 19.13 2.02 -8.09
C LYS A 468 18.13 2.44 -7.00
N PHE A 469 18.58 3.09 -5.93
CA PHE A 469 17.69 3.60 -4.87
C PHE A 469 16.78 4.70 -5.38
N ARG A 470 17.33 5.66 -6.14
CA ARG A 470 16.55 6.73 -6.78
C ARG A 470 15.48 6.15 -7.71
N LEU A 471 15.84 5.18 -8.56
CA LEU A 471 14.86 4.51 -9.44
C LEU A 471 13.78 3.76 -8.64
N THR A 472 14.17 3.00 -7.61
CA THR A 472 13.20 2.26 -6.77
C THR A 472 12.19 3.20 -6.13
N SER A 473 12.66 4.32 -5.56
CA SER A 473 11.81 5.35 -4.96
C SER A 473 10.81 5.94 -5.97
N VAL A 474 11.24 6.15 -7.21
CA VAL A 474 10.36 6.67 -8.28
C VAL A 474 9.33 5.62 -8.70
N ILE A 475 9.70 4.34 -8.82
CA ILE A 475 8.74 3.27 -9.15
C ILE A 475 7.71 3.06 -8.05
N GLU A 476 8.10 3.19 -6.77
CA GLU A 476 7.16 3.15 -5.65
C GLU A 476 6.17 4.32 -5.68
N GLY A 477 6.64 5.52 -6.01
CA GLY A 477 5.78 6.68 -6.24
C GLY A 477 4.82 6.44 -7.40
N LEU A 478 5.29 5.84 -8.50
CA LEU A 478 4.46 5.47 -9.64
C LEU A 478 3.36 4.49 -9.24
N GLU A 479 3.67 3.42 -8.50
CA GLU A 479 2.66 2.47 -8.00
C GLU A 479 1.56 3.17 -7.22
N SER A 480 1.94 4.05 -6.29
CA SER A 480 0.97 4.81 -5.48
C SER A 480 0.07 5.68 -6.35
N GLN A 481 0.61 6.32 -7.40
CA GLN A 481 -0.21 7.08 -8.35
C GLN A 481 -1.15 6.18 -9.17
N LEU A 482 -0.66 5.06 -9.70
CA LEU A 482 -1.49 4.16 -10.53
C LEU A 482 -2.63 3.53 -9.72
N SER A 483 -2.39 3.18 -8.45
CA SER A 483 -3.41 2.67 -7.53
C SER A 483 -4.58 3.65 -7.35
N GLN A 484 -4.32 4.97 -7.35
CA GLN A 484 -5.36 6.00 -7.15
C GLN A 484 -6.31 6.10 -8.35
N TYR A 485 -5.83 5.81 -9.56
CA TYR A 485 -6.65 5.88 -10.77
C TYR A 485 -7.49 4.61 -11.02
N GLY A 486 -7.33 3.58 -10.18
CA GLY A 486 -8.07 2.32 -10.27
C GLY A 486 -7.56 1.41 -11.39
N ASN A 487 -7.70 0.10 -11.20
CA ASN A 487 -7.13 -0.90 -12.12
C ASN A 487 -8.02 -1.16 -13.36
N TYR A 488 -9.33 -0.89 -13.28
CA TYR A 488 -10.32 -1.36 -14.27
C TYR A 488 -10.99 -0.26 -15.09
N ASN A 489 -11.00 0.99 -14.60
CA ASN A 489 -11.55 2.13 -15.32
C ASN A 489 -10.45 3.14 -15.64
N ASP A 490 -10.03 3.18 -16.91
CA ASP A 490 -8.96 4.06 -17.37
C ASP A 490 -9.41 5.53 -17.55
N GLN A 491 -10.69 5.87 -17.37
CA GLN A 491 -11.18 7.23 -17.56
C GLN A 491 -10.49 8.26 -16.64
N LYS A 492 -10.29 7.93 -15.35
CA LYS A 492 -9.62 8.83 -14.39
C LYS A 492 -8.16 9.05 -14.78
N PHE A 493 -7.46 7.98 -15.16
CA PHE A 493 -6.07 8.04 -15.62
C PHE A 493 -5.94 8.87 -16.91
N GLU A 494 -6.78 8.60 -17.91
CA GLU A 494 -6.74 9.32 -19.19
C GLU A 494 -7.18 10.78 -19.05
N ALA A 495 -8.11 11.10 -18.14
CA ALA A 495 -8.45 12.48 -17.81
C ALA A 495 -7.27 13.23 -17.18
N GLN A 496 -6.50 12.58 -16.30
CA GLN A 496 -5.29 13.15 -15.73
C GLN A 496 -4.22 13.37 -16.80
N VAL A 497 -3.96 12.37 -17.65
CA VAL A 497 -3.00 12.43 -18.75
C VAL A 497 -3.36 13.56 -19.71
N LYS A 498 -4.63 13.64 -20.12
CA LYS A 498 -5.13 14.73 -20.97
C LYS A 498 -4.91 16.08 -20.32
N GLY A 499 -5.26 16.23 -19.04
CA GLY A 499 -5.07 17.48 -18.31
C GLY A 499 -3.59 17.91 -18.18
N ILE A 500 -2.66 16.95 -18.09
CA ILE A 500 -1.22 17.22 -18.10
C ILE A 500 -0.78 17.71 -19.49
N LEU A 501 -1.11 16.96 -20.54
CA LEU A 501 -0.72 17.29 -21.92
C LEU A 501 -1.32 18.62 -22.38
N ASP A 502 -2.60 18.85 -22.12
CA ASP A 502 -3.29 20.11 -22.47
C ASP A 502 -2.61 21.30 -21.79
N ASN A 503 -2.20 21.16 -20.53
CA ASN A 503 -1.49 22.19 -19.77
C ASN A 503 -0.07 22.44 -20.31
N LEU A 504 0.65 21.38 -20.67
CA LEU A 504 2.00 21.47 -21.23
C LEU A 504 2.01 22.05 -22.66
N GLN A 505 0.93 21.89 -23.41
CA GLN A 505 0.77 22.43 -24.76
C GLN A 505 0.33 23.90 -24.81
N ARG A 506 -0.08 24.51 -23.69
CA ARG A 506 -0.43 25.95 -23.66
C ARG A 506 0.82 26.80 -23.86
N VAL A 507 0.82 27.59 -24.94
CA VAL A 507 1.84 28.59 -25.24
C VAL A 507 1.50 29.89 -24.49
N LYS A 508 2.43 30.44 -23.69
CA LYS A 508 2.16 31.58 -22.79
C LYS A 508 1.98 32.90 -23.57
N ASP A 509 0.75 33.23 -23.97
CA ASP A 509 0.35 34.62 -24.30
C ASP A 509 -0.11 35.39 -23.04
N THR A 510 -0.49 34.69 -21.96
CA THR A 510 -0.96 35.28 -20.70
C THR A 510 -0.28 34.70 -19.45
N GLN A 511 -0.35 35.44 -18.33
CA GLN A 511 0.11 34.97 -17.01
C GLN A 511 -0.67 33.74 -16.50
N LYS A 512 -1.87 33.50 -17.04
CA LYS A 512 -2.70 32.32 -16.71
C LYS A 512 -2.17 31.06 -17.37
N ASP A 513 -1.70 31.16 -18.61
CA ASP A 513 -1.07 30.05 -19.34
C ASP A 513 0.28 29.70 -18.72
N SER A 514 0.92 30.69 -18.09
CA SER A 514 2.16 30.49 -17.36
C SER A 514 2.06 29.47 -16.25
N LYS A 515 1.07 29.72 -15.39
CA LYS A 515 0.75 28.83 -14.27
C LYS A 515 0.19 27.49 -14.72
N ALA A 516 -0.46 27.45 -15.90
CA ALA A 516 -0.97 26.19 -16.45
C ALA A 516 0.19 25.26 -16.85
N PHE A 517 1.23 25.78 -17.52
CA PHE A 517 2.42 25.00 -17.88
C PHE A 517 3.11 24.43 -16.63
N GLU A 518 3.38 25.29 -15.64
CA GLU A 518 4.00 24.90 -14.37
C GLU A 518 3.17 23.83 -13.63
N ASN A 519 1.84 23.97 -13.62
CA ASN A 519 0.95 22.96 -13.05
C ASN A 519 0.97 21.63 -13.83
N GLY A 520 1.01 21.67 -15.17
CA GLY A 520 1.16 20.47 -15.99
C GLY A 520 2.49 19.76 -15.72
N HIS A 521 3.56 20.53 -15.56
CA HIS A 521 4.91 20.04 -15.30
C HIS A 521 5.04 19.41 -13.89
N GLU A 522 4.48 20.04 -12.85
CA GLU A 522 4.39 19.45 -11.51
C GLU A 522 3.61 18.13 -11.52
N ARG A 523 2.43 18.12 -12.17
CA ARG A 523 1.58 16.92 -12.28
C ARG A 523 2.24 15.80 -13.07
N LEU A 524 3.05 16.12 -14.10
CA LEU A 524 3.86 15.14 -14.82
C LEU A 524 4.91 14.50 -13.90
N GLY A 525 5.61 15.31 -13.09
CA GLY A 525 6.57 14.80 -12.11
C GLY A 525 5.94 13.83 -11.12
N ARG A 526 4.77 14.19 -10.58
CA ARG A 526 3.99 13.29 -9.71
C ARG A 526 3.61 12.01 -10.42
N LEU A 527 3.06 12.10 -11.63
CA LEU A 527 2.60 10.94 -12.41
C LEU A 527 3.76 9.98 -12.75
N LEU A 528 4.97 10.51 -12.97
CA LEU A 528 6.19 9.71 -13.14
C LEU A 528 6.68 9.03 -11.86
N GLY A 529 6.12 9.38 -10.70
CA GLY A 529 6.46 8.81 -9.40
C GLY A 529 7.48 9.61 -8.59
N TYR A 530 7.87 10.81 -9.03
CA TYR A 530 8.71 11.70 -8.24
C TYR A 530 7.90 12.39 -7.14
N GLN A 531 8.57 12.72 -6.03
CA GLN A 531 8.02 13.68 -5.08
C GLN A 531 8.16 15.07 -5.70
N ALA A 532 7.08 15.56 -6.31
CA ALA A 532 7.06 16.83 -7.03
C ALA A 532 6.26 17.92 -6.28
N GLY A 533 6.80 19.14 -6.31
CA GLY A 533 6.20 20.34 -5.74
C GLY A 533 6.48 21.56 -6.60
N ASN A 534 5.83 22.67 -6.26
CA ASN A 534 5.97 23.97 -6.93
C ASN A 534 5.76 25.09 -5.90
N SER A 535 6.38 26.26 -6.11
CA SER A 535 6.28 27.43 -5.22
C SER A 535 5.66 28.64 -5.93
N ASN A 536 5.12 29.58 -5.16
CA ASN A 536 4.43 30.76 -5.68
C ASN A 536 5.04 32.10 -5.20
N GLY A 537 6.20 32.07 -4.53
CA GLY A 537 6.89 33.27 -4.03
C GLY A 537 7.77 33.97 -5.05
N ASP A 538 8.29 35.14 -4.70
CA ASP A 538 9.18 35.93 -5.56
C ASP A 538 10.60 35.34 -5.54
N ALA A 539 11.18 35.13 -6.73
CA ALA A 539 12.45 34.42 -6.95
C ALA A 539 12.50 32.96 -6.44
N ASP A 540 11.34 32.35 -6.19
CA ASP A 540 11.21 30.93 -5.89
C ASP A 540 11.41 30.08 -7.16
N PRO A 541 11.80 28.80 -7.02
CA PRO A 541 11.79 27.86 -8.14
C PRO A 541 10.37 27.58 -8.65
N ASP A 542 10.28 27.19 -9.92
CA ASP A 542 9.06 26.64 -10.50
C ASP A 542 8.91 25.16 -10.02
N PRO A 543 8.54 24.14 -10.82
CA PRO A 543 8.45 22.80 -10.25
C PRO A 543 9.83 22.22 -9.88
N TRP A 544 9.85 21.30 -8.93
CA TRP A 544 11.00 20.45 -8.62
C TRP A 544 10.57 19.01 -8.47
N TRP A 545 11.46 18.08 -8.81
CA TRP A 545 11.26 16.65 -8.73
C TRP A 545 12.34 16.02 -7.85
N ILE A 546 11.93 15.32 -6.80
CA ILE A 546 12.84 14.65 -5.85
C ILE A 546 12.72 13.14 -6.05
N ALA A 547 13.87 12.48 -6.19
CA ALA A 547 13.97 11.02 -6.11
C ALA A 547 14.76 10.67 -4.85
N TYR A 548 14.18 9.82 -4.01
CA TYR A 548 14.76 9.44 -2.71
C TYR A 548 14.97 10.67 -1.80
N ASP A 549 16.12 10.81 -1.14
CA ASP A 549 16.45 11.95 -0.26
C ASP A 549 17.73 12.69 -0.67
N ASP A 550 18.36 12.29 -1.77
CA ASP A 550 19.69 12.77 -2.16
C ASP A 550 19.74 13.35 -3.58
N PHE A 551 18.63 13.36 -4.31
CA PHE A 551 18.56 13.82 -5.70
C PHE A 551 17.35 14.72 -5.96
N CYS A 552 17.60 15.88 -6.54
CA CYS A 552 16.57 16.84 -6.93
C CYS A 552 16.87 17.41 -8.32
N ILE A 553 15.86 17.45 -9.18
CA ILE A 553 15.86 18.29 -10.39
C ILE A 553 14.99 19.50 -10.06
N VAL A 554 15.51 20.70 -10.24
CA VAL A 554 14.77 21.94 -10.00
C VAL A 554 14.67 22.74 -11.29
N PHE A 555 13.46 23.17 -11.63
CA PHE A 555 13.18 23.77 -12.92
C PHE A 555 12.97 25.28 -12.82
N GLU A 556 13.23 25.93 -13.94
CA GLU A 556 12.86 27.30 -14.26
C GLU A 556 12.14 27.24 -15.61
N ASP A 557 10.81 27.35 -15.58
CA ASP A 557 9.91 27.25 -16.71
C ASP A 557 9.68 28.61 -17.35
N HIS A 558 10.26 28.78 -18.54
CA HIS A 558 10.13 29.98 -19.34
C HIS A 558 9.49 29.69 -20.70
N SER A 559 8.18 29.43 -20.74
CA SER A 559 7.45 29.07 -21.96
C SER A 559 6.78 30.24 -22.71
N THR A 560 7.55 31.27 -23.09
CA THR A 560 7.03 32.43 -23.87
C THR A 560 7.08 32.20 -25.39
N ASP A 561 6.20 32.84 -26.18
CA ASP A 561 6.12 32.67 -27.64
C ASP A 561 7.27 33.32 -28.45
N ASN A 562 8.37 33.66 -27.78
CA ASN A 562 9.48 34.43 -28.33
C ASN A 562 10.46 33.54 -29.10
N HIS A 563 10.04 33.06 -30.28
CA HIS A 563 10.81 32.20 -31.19
C HIS A 563 12.14 32.76 -31.73
N GLY A 564 12.61 33.91 -31.23
CA GLY A 564 13.90 34.50 -31.61
C GLY A 564 14.58 35.40 -30.59
N ASN A 565 13.95 35.70 -29.44
CA ASN A 565 14.60 36.55 -28.44
C ASN A 565 15.54 35.72 -27.54
N PRO A 566 16.77 36.20 -27.29
CA PRO A 566 17.70 35.51 -26.42
C PRO A 566 17.23 35.51 -24.97
N LEU A 567 17.56 34.44 -24.25
CA LEU A 567 17.26 34.33 -22.82
C LEU A 567 18.01 35.42 -22.03
N GLY A 568 17.24 36.20 -21.27
CA GLY A 568 17.74 37.34 -20.50
C GLY A 568 18.52 36.95 -19.23
N ALA A 569 19.44 37.81 -18.80
CA ALA A 569 20.28 37.57 -17.62
C ALA A 569 19.50 37.40 -16.31
N ASN A 570 18.31 38.00 -16.17
CA ASN A 570 17.51 37.89 -14.94
C ASN A 570 17.00 36.46 -14.71
N LYS A 571 16.47 35.79 -15.74
CA LYS A 571 15.95 34.42 -15.63
C LYS A 571 17.08 33.41 -15.39
N VAL A 572 18.25 33.63 -15.99
CA VAL A 572 19.46 32.82 -15.74
C VAL A 572 19.94 32.99 -14.29
N LYS A 573 19.93 34.22 -13.76
CA LYS A 573 20.28 34.48 -12.36
C LYS A 573 19.30 33.81 -11.39
N GLN A 574 18.00 33.86 -11.68
CA GLN A 574 16.96 33.22 -10.87
C GLN A 574 17.21 31.70 -10.78
N ALA A 575 17.32 31.01 -11.92
CA ALA A 575 17.62 29.58 -11.97
C ALA A 575 18.90 29.17 -11.23
N THR A 576 19.91 30.05 -11.19
CA THR A 576 21.18 29.81 -10.47
C THR A 576 20.98 29.77 -8.96
N LEU A 577 19.97 30.47 -8.43
CA LEU A 577 19.69 30.55 -7.00
C LEU A 577 18.81 29.39 -6.51
N HIS A 578 18.10 28.69 -7.41
CA HIS A 578 17.19 27.60 -7.06
C HIS A 578 17.82 26.49 -6.21
N PRO A 579 19.05 26.01 -6.47
CA PRO A 579 19.67 24.99 -5.62
C PRO A 579 19.87 25.45 -4.17
N ASN A 580 20.13 26.73 -3.94
CA ASN A 580 20.25 27.27 -2.58
C ASN A 580 18.89 27.35 -1.90
N TRP A 581 17.85 27.77 -2.65
CA TRP A 581 16.49 27.80 -2.14
C TRP A 581 16.01 26.40 -1.74
N ILE A 582 16.23 25.38 -2.58
CA ILE A 582 15.85 24.00 -2.30
C ILE A 582 16.52 23.50 -1.02
N LYS A 583 17.83 23.73 -0.85
CA LYS A 583 18.55 23.32 0.38
C LYS A 583 18.07 24.00 1.66
N GLN A 584 17.44 25.16 1.56
CA GLN A 584 16.95 25.92 2.71
C GLN A 584 15.49 25.61 3.05
N ASN A 585 14.65 25.40 2.03
CA ASN A 585 13.20 25.29 2.20
C ASN A 585 12.70 23.84 2.16
N ILE A 586 13.41 22.92 1.49
CA ILE A 586 13.00 21.52 1.38
C ILE A 586 13.72 20.69 2.44
N SER A 587 13.05 20.48 3.57
CA SER A 587 13.59 19.75 4.73
C SER A 587 13.80 18.25 4.49
N SER A 588 13.17 17.67 3.46
CA SER A 588 13.25 16.25 3.12
C SER A 588 14.53 15.86 2.37
N LEU A 589 15.30 16.83 1.87
CA LEU A 589 16.55 16.60 1.15
C LEU A 589 17.76 16.61 2.10
N CYS A 590 18.66 15.65 1.92
CA CYS A 590 19.93 15.59 2.64
C CYS A 590 20.80 16.83 2.33
N LYS A 591 21.63 17.27 3.28
CA LYS A 591 22.54 18.42 3.06
C LYS A 591 23.56 18.21 1.94
N LYS A 592 23.88 16.95 1.60
CA LYS A 592 24.80 16.57 0.53
C LYS A 592 24.10 16.25 -0.80
N SER A 593 22.80 16.57 -0.93
CA SER A 593 22.01 16.24 -2.11
C SER A 593 22.60 16.80 -3.40
N GLU A 594 22.51 15.98 -4.44
CA GLU A 594 22.72 16.33 -5.82
C GLU A 594 21.51 17.13 -6.34
N ILE A 595 21.72 18.38 -6.71
CA ILE A 595 20.66 19.26 -7.24
C ILE A 595 21.04 19.68 -8.65
N ILE A 596 20.17 19.38 -9.62
CA ILE A 596 20.35 19.73 -11.03
C ILE A 596 19.37 20.87 -11.37
N PRO A 597 19.85 22.12 -11.52
CA PRO A 597 19.03 23.20 -12.01
C PRO A 597 18.89 23.14 -13.54
N VAL A 598 17.65 23.23 -14.03
CA VAL A 598 17.29 23.11 -15.45
C VAL A 598 16.44 24.31 -15.87
N VAL A 599 16.80 24.96 -16.97
CA VAL A 599 15.94 25.98 -17.60
C VAL A 599 15.19 25.34 -18.76
N VAL A 600 13.86 25.33 -18.68
CA VAL A 600 12.97 24.88 -19.75
C VAL A 600 12.49 26.09 -20.54
N THR A 601 12.94 26.25 -21.78
CA THR A 601 12.66 27.46 -22.57
C THR A 601 12.65 27.20 -24.08
N PRO A 602 11.83 27.91 -24.87
CA PRO A 602 11.87 27.83 -26.32
C PRO A 602 13.06 28.63 -26.90
N CYS A 603 13.70 29.51 -26.11
CA CYS A 603 14.87 30.28 -26.52
C CYS A 603 16.01 29.35 -26.96
N LYS A 604 16.65 29.70 -28.09
CA LYS A 604 17.80 28.97 -28.65
C LYS A 604 19.12 29.72 -28.51
N SER A 605 19.10 30.90 -27.90
CA SER A 605 20.27 31.74 -27.65
C SER A 605 20.16 32.44 -26.30
N ILE A 606 21.29 32.96 -25.80
CA ILE A 606 21.39 33.72 -24.54
C ILE A 606 21.91 35.13 -24.80
N THR A 607 21.54 36.07 -23.94
CA THR A 607 22.11 37.43 -23.98
C THR A 607 23.56 37.43 -23.52
N ASN A 608 24.38 38.36 -24.03
CA ASN A 608 25.79 38.47 -23.62
C ASN A 608 25.94 38.65 -22.09
N GLY A 609 25.03 39.39 -21.46
CA GLY A 609 25.00 39.57 -20.00
C GLY A 609 24.57 38.34 -19.19
N ALA A 610 23.98 37.32 -19.83
CA ALA A 610 23.58 36.08 -19.16
C ALA A 610 24.72 35.06 -19.07
N LYS A 611 25.66 35.07 -20.04
CA LYS A 611 26.74 34.07 -20.14
C LYS A 611 27.53 33.82 -18.85
N PRO A 612 27.95 34.85 -18.08
CA PRO A 612 28.68 34.63 -16.83
C PRO A 612 27.90 33.87 -15.76
N HIS A 613 26.57 33.83 -15.85
CA HIS A 613 25.67 33.21 -14.88
C HIS A 613 25.17 31.82 -15.32
N THR A 614 25.60 31.32 -16.48
CA THR A 614 25.13 30.01 -17.01
C THR A 614 25.82 28.79 -16.41
N GLN A 615 26.83 28.99 -15.56
CA GLN A 615 27.64 27.91 -15.02
C GLN A 615 26.82 26.98 -14.12
N GLY A 616 26.81 25.68 -14.44
CA GLY A 616 26.08 24.67 -13.68
C GLY A 616 24.60 24.52 -14.05
N LEU A 617 24.06 25.37 -14.95
CA LEU A 617 22.68 25.29 -15.43
C LEU A 617 22.58 24.34 -16.63
N CYS A 618 21.59 23.45 -16.58
CA CYS A 618 21.20 22.62 -17.72
C CYS A 618 20.11 23.32 -18.53
N TYR A 619 20.00 22.95 -19.80
CA TYR A 619 19.06 23.49 -20.78
C TYR A 619 18.16 22.38 -21.31
N TRP A 620 16.85 22.63 -21.32
CA TRP A 620 15.89 21.80 -22.03
C TRP A 620 15.03 22.68 -22.94
N ASN A 621 15.10 22.44 -24.25
CA ASN A 621 14.20 23.12 -25.16
C ASN A 621 12.74 22.74 -24.85
N GLN A 622 11.84 23.71 -24.82
CA GLN A 622 10.44 23.48 -24.47
C GLN A 622 9.75 22.45 -25.40
N GLN A 623 9.99 22.50 -26.72
CA GLN A 623 9.38 21.55 -27.66
C GLN A 623 9.93 20.13 -27.45
N ASP A 624 11.24 20.02 -27.19
CA ASP A 624 11.87 18.74 -26.85
C ASP A 624 11.35 18.17 -25.53
N PHE A 625 11.04 19.03 -24.56
CA PHE A 625 10.44 18.64 -23.28
C PHE A 625 9.02 18.13 -23.46
N GLN A 626 8.18 18.84 -24.23
CA GLN A 626 6.83 18.40 -24.57
C GLN A 626 6.83 17.05 -25.29
N ALA A 627 7.70 16.89 -26.31
CA ALA A 627 7.84 15.62 -27.03
C ALA A 627 8.37 14.49 -26.14
N TRP A 628 9.24 14.80 -25.18
CA TRP A 628 9.70 13.82 -24.18
C TRP A 628 8.57 13.43 -23.22
N ALA A 629 7.76 14.38 -22.77
CA ALA A 629 6.62 14.12 -21.88
C ALA A 629 5.58 13.19 -22.53
N GLU A 630 5.28 13.39 -23.82
CA GLU A 630 4.38 12.52 -24.59
C GLU A 630 4.92 11.07 -24.69
N LYS A 631 6.22 10.92 -24.91
CA LYS A 631 6.88 9.59 -24.90
C LYS A 631 6.83 8.95 -23.52
N ALA A 632 7.12 9.72 -22.47
CA ALA A 632 7.07 9.22 -21.09
C ALA A 632 5.66 8.73 -20.74
N ILE A 633 4.62 9.50 -21.08
CA ILE A 633 3.22 9.12 -20.89
C ILE A 633 2.85 7.85 -21.65
N THR A 634 3.43 7.63 -22.83
CA THR A 634 3.20 6.39 -23.60
C THR A 634 3.71 5.17 -22.84
N VAL A 635 4.89 5.25 -22.24
CA VAL A 635 5.43 4.19 -21.37
C VAL A 635 4.54 3.98 -20.14
N LEU A 636 4.06 5.06 -19.52
CA LEU A 636 3.16 4.97 -18.36
C LEU A 636 1.82 4.30 -18.70
N ARG A 637 1.26 4.55 -19.89
CA ARG A 637 0.05 3.85 -20.38
C ARG A 637 0.27 2.35 -20.50
N GLU A 638 1.42 1.91 -21.02
CA GLU A 638 1.77 0.48 -21.11
C GLU A 638 1.92 -0.16 -19.72
N LEU A 639 2.60 0.53 -18.80
CA LEU A 639 2.76 0.07 -17.43
C LEU A 639 1.42 0.01 -16.69
N LYS A 640 0.53 0.99 -16.88
CA LYS A 640 -0.83 1.00 -16.32
C LYS A 640 -1.68 -0.17 -16.81
N ARG A 641 -1.66 -0.47 -18.10
CA ARG A 641 -2.41 -1.63 -18.67
C ARG A 641 -2.01 -2.96 -18.07
N SER A 642 -0.75 -3.11 -17.68
CA SER A 642 -0.23 -4.33 -17.06
C SER A 642 -0.18 -4.28 -15.54
N PHE A 643 -0.68 -3.20 -14.91
CA PHE A 643 -0.59 -2.97 -13.47
C PHE A 643 -1.55 -3.89 -12.69
N PRO A 644 -1.04 -4.85 -11.90
CA PRO A 644 -1.87 -5.82 -11.19
C PRO A 644 -2.30 -5.34 -9.79
N GLY A 645 -1.94 -4.10 -9.42
CA GLY A 645 -2.02 -3.55 -8.05
C GLY A 645 -0.65 -3.48 -7.36
N GLU A 646 -0.66 -2.94 -6.13
CA GLU A 646 0.56 -2.66 -5.36
C GLU A 646 1.39 -3.91 -5.02
N ALA A 647 2.71 -3.70 -4.88
CA ALA A 647 3.67 -4.68 -4.39
C ALA A 647 3.86 -5.95 -5.24
N ASN A 648 3.55 -5.88 -6.54
CA ASN A 648 3.86 -6.96 -7.47
C ASN A 648 5.31 -6.87 -7.97
N LEU A 649 6.15 -7.83 -7.55
CA LEU A 649 7.58 -7.87 -7.88
C LEU A 649 7.89 -7.92 -9.38
N GLU A 650 7.15 -8.74 -10.12
CA GLU A 650 7.38 -8.93 -11.56
C GLU A 650 7.02 -7.65 -12.33
N TRP A 651 5.94 -6.98 -11.93
CA TRP A 651 5.58 -5.69 -12.48
C TRP A 651 6.61 -4.61 -12.13
N ARG A 652 7.09 -4.53 -10.88
CA ARG A 652 8.14 -3.56 -10.48
C ARG A 652 9.40 -3.73 -11.32
N LYS A 653 9.85 -4.97 -11.51
CA LYS A 653 11.03 -5.27 -12.33
C LYS A 653 10.82 -4.81 -13.78
N ARG A 654 9.64 -5.08 -14.34
CA ARG A 654 9.26 -4.60 -15.69
C ARG A 654 9.23 -3.08 -15.77
N ALA A 655 8.68 -2.40 -14.75
CA ALA A 655 8.60 -0.95 -14.69
C ALA A 655 9.99 -0.30 -14.58
N MET A 656 10.87 -0.84 -13.74
CA MET A 656 12.27 -0.41 -13.63
C MET A 656 13.00 -0.55 -14.97
N GLN A 657 12.85 -1.69 -15.65
CA GLN A 657 13.44 -1.91 -16.97
C GLN A 657 12.89 -0.94 -18.01
N ALA A 658 11.56 -0.73 -18.05
CA ALA A 658 10.93 0.20 -18.97
C ALA A 658 11.41 1.65 -18.78
N TYR A 659 11.64 2.07 -17.52
CA TYR A 659 12.22 3.38 -17.22
C TYR A 659 13.66 3.49 -17.72
N GLN A 660 14.48 2.46 -17.54
CA GLN A 660 15.86 2.44 -18.02
C GLN A 660 15.94 2.43 -19.56
N ASP A 661 15.14 1.59 -20.21
CA ASP A 661 15.13 1.45 -21.68
C ASP A 661 14.68 2.75 -22.38
N ASN A 662 13.80 3.52 -21.74
CA ASN A 662 13.30 4.79 -22.26
C ASN A 662 14.01 6.02 -21.67
N GLY A 663 15.02 5.83 -20.83
CA GLY A 663 15.79 6.91 -20.19
C GLY A 663 14.97 7.83 -19.29
N LEU A 664 13.93 7.28 -18.64
CA LEU A 664 13.08 7.95 -17.65
C LEU A 664 13.61 7.79 -16.22
N ASP A 665 14.57 6.89 -16.00
CA ASP A 665 15.18 6.73 -14.68
C ASP A 665 16.01 7.97 -14.28
N PRO A 666 16.13 8.26 -12.96
CA PRO A 666 16.84 9.44 -12.47
C PRO A 666 18.28 9.58 -13.00
N ALA A 667 19.00 8.48 -13.16
CA ALA A 667 20.39 8.49 -13.62
C ALA A 667 20.50 8.85 -15.10
N SER A 668 19.66 8.23 -15.95
CA SER A 668 19.57 8.56 -17.37
C SER A 668 19.13 10.01 -17.60
N LEU A 669 18.14 10.49 -16.84
CA LEU A 669 17.70 11.88 -16.90
C LEU A 669 18.82 12.85 -16.50
N ALA A 670 19.49 12.61 -15.38
CA ALA A 670 20.64 13.41 -14.94
C ALA A 670 21.75 13.45 -16.00
N LYS A 671 22.09 12.29 -16.57
CA LYS A 671 23.10 12.15 -17.62
C LYS A 671 22.70 12.91 -18.89
N ASN A 672 21.44 12.84 -19.30
CA ASN A 672 20.94 13.54 -20.49
C ASN A 672 20.89 15.06 -20.29
N LEU A 673 20.44 15.53 -19.12
CA LEU A 673 20.40 16.95 -18.79
C LEU A 673 21.80 17.56 -18.75
N ARG A 674 22.77 16.88 -18.14
CA ARG A 674 24.18 17.34 -18.04
C ARG A 674 24.88 17.49 -19.39
N LYS A 675 24.42 16.78 -20.43
CA LYS A 675 24.94 16.93 -21.79
C LYS A 675 24.47 18.22 -22.46
N ARG A 676 23.38 18.83 -21.98
CA ARG A 676 22.77 20.03 -22.53
C ARG A 676 23.02 21.20 -21.59
N ARG A 677 24.19 21.84 -21.67
CA ARG A 677 24.51 22.97 -20.78
C ARG A 677 23.92 24.25 -21.36
N LEU A 678 23.36 25.09 -20.50
CA LEU A 678 22.87 26.40 -20.92
C LEU A 678 23.99 27.29 -21.49
N ALA A 679 25.22 27.08 -21.02
CA ALA A 679 26.43 27.77 -21.48
C ALA A 679 26.79 27.48 -22.95
N ASP A 680 26.28 26.38 -23.52
CA ASP A 680 26.58 25.96 -24.89
C ASP A 680 25.66 26.63 -25.92
N LEU A 681 24.64 27.39 -25.48
CA LEU A 681 23.77 28.15 -26.37
C LEU A 681 24.53 29.33 -27.02
N PRO A 682 24.25 29.63 -28.30
CA PRO A 682 24.84 30.79 -28.98
C PRO A 682 24.46 32.09 -28.29
N ILE A 683 25.37 33.06 -28.34
CA ILE A 683 25.10 34.43 -27.90
C ILE A 683 24.45 35.17 -29.06
N SER A 684 23.30 35.82 -28.81
CA SER A 684 22.67 36.74 -29.76
C SER A 684 23.22 38.15 -29.66
#